data_AF-A0A3Q2P9J0-F1
#
_entry.id   AF-A0A3Q2P9J0-F1
#
_cell.length_a   1.000
_cell.length_b   1.000
_cell.length_c   1.000
_cell.angle_alpha   90.00
_cell.angle_beta   90.00
_cell.angle_gamma   90.00
#
_symmetry.space_group_name_H-M   'P 1'
#
loop_
_entity.id
_entity.type
_entity.pdbx_description
1 polymer ?
#
loop_
_entity_poly.entity_id
_entity_poly.type
_entity_poly.pdbx_seq_one_letter_code
_entity_poly.pdbx_strand_id
1 'polypeptide(L)'
;MAKVCSENSFSARQRPSANTSHEELAAMESGDSRSEIPMIKDELGNKFIQLSYLFLMLRNWASHRMHPVEERNDSFLERIRGPTLKHATSGESDSQGMCRDGTQRKRKKEIWIMDPSTDQYYRWLSVIAGPVFYNLIMIVTRASFNELQNSYTKLWIFLDYTSDIIYYMDTFVRSRTGYLEQGLLVKDAKKLRAKYRTTSQFKYDMISMIPTDLLFLQYGFNNPEFRFNRLCKIQRLFEFFERTETRTSFPNMFRISNLVLYILIIIHWNACVFFSISKSIGFGTDTWVYPNISHPEHGRLARKYIYSLYWSTLTLTTIGETPAPVRDVEFLFVIGDFLTGVLIFASIVGNVGAMISNMNASRAEFQAKIDSIKQYMQFRKVTKDLEARVIKWFDYLWTEKKTCDEKEVLKTLPDKLKAEIAINVHLDTLKKVRIFQDCEAGLLIELVLKLQPQVFSPGDYICKKGDIGREMYIIKEGKLAVVADDGVTQFVVLSDGAYFGEISILGIKGSKAGNRRTANIRSVGYSDLFALSKDDLMEALTEYPDAKKALEEKGKAILMKDNLIDEAVANAGADPKDLDEKIVKLQGNLDVMQTRFAQLMAEFTSTQARLKQRVTQMEEKVKSIKPEDLSEVVADKDKKVQ
;
A
#
# COMPACT_ATOMS: atom_id res chain seq x y z
N MET A 1 -61.91 17.24 8.80
CA MET A 1 -61.45 18.64 8.90
C MET A 1 -60.23 18.80 8.01
N ALA A 2 -60.33 19.74 7.05
CA ALA A 2 -59.33 20.30 6.11
C ALA A 2 -58.48 19.31 5.27
N LYS A 3 -58.78 19.01 3.98
CA LYS A 3 -58.57 19.78 2.71
C LYS A 3 -57.08 20.01 2.34
N VAL A 4 -56.56 19.92 1.11
CA VAL A 4 -56.91 19.39 -0.25
C VAL A 4 -55.78 19.86 -1.20
N CYS A 5 -55.59 19.19 -2.35
CA CYS A 5 -54.86 19.60 -3.58
C CYS A 5 -53.32 19.50 -3.63
N SER A 6 -52.66 19.14 -4.73
CA SER A 6 -53.09 18.70 -6.08
C SER A 6 -51.90 18.13 -6.85
N GLU A 7 -52.11 17.03 -7.57
CA GLU A 7 -51.29 16.61 -8.70
C GLU A 7 -51.64 17.43 -9.95
N ASN A 8 -50.62 17.88 -10.68
CA ASN A 8 -50.51 17.89 -12.15
C ASN A 8 -49.53 18.98 -12.64
N SER A 9 -48.52 18.59 -13.42
CA SER A 9 -48.34 19.03 -14.82
C SER A 9 -46.91 18.84 -15.35
N PHE A 10 -46.83 18.64 -16.68
CA PHE A 10 -45.68 18.62 -17.61
C PHE A 10 -44.85 17.33 -17.70
N SER A 11 -44.42 16.87 -18.87
CA SER A 11 -44.77 17.06 -20.29
C SER A 11 -43.88 16.04 -21.02
N ALA A 12 -44.48 15.06 -21.70
CA ALA A 12 -43.76 14.13 -22.54
C ALA A 12 -43.52 14.75 -23.92
N ARG A 13 -42.26 14.75 -24.38
CA ARG A 13 -41.87 15.12 -25.75
C ARG A 13 -41.08 13.98 -26.40
N GLN A 14 -41.81 13.29 -27.29
CA GLN A 14 -41.47 12.64 -28.56
C GLN A 14 -39.98 12.40 -28.92
N ARG A 15 -39.68 11.16 -29.32
CA ARG A 15 -38.66 10.79 -30.31
C ARG A 15 -39.35 10.17 -31.55
N PRO A 16 -38.87 10.42 -32.78
CA PRO A 16 -39.55 9.98 -34.00
C PRO A 16 -39.15 8.57 -34.45
N SER A 17 -40.06 7.93 -35.17
CA SER A 17 -39.96 6.64 -35.86
C SER A 17 -39.61 6.81 -37.35
N ALA A 18 -38.91 5.82 -37.91
CA ALA A 18 -38.84 5.48 -39.34
C ALA A 18 -38.35 4.01 -39.40
N ASN A 19 -39.19 3.01 -39.69
CA ASN A 19 -39.78 2.56 -40.96
C ASN A 19 -39.07 1.32 -41.54
N THR A 20 -39.87 0.55 -42.28
CA THR A 20 -39.59 -0.63 -43.14
C THR A 20 -39.32 -1.96 -42.43
N SER A 21 -39.94 -3.09 -42.76
CA SER A 21 -41.09 -3.42 -43.62
C SER A 21 -41.45 -4.89 -43.37
N HIS A 22 -42.73 -5.19 -43.19
CA HIS A 22 -43.29 -6.54 -43.20
C HIS A 22 -43.62 -6.92 -44.64
N GLU A 23 -43.16 -8.08 -45.13
CA GLU A 23 -43.86 -8.99 -46.06
C GLU A 23 -42.89 -10.10 -46.52
N GLU A 24 -43.11 -11.34 -46.08
CA GLU A 24 -43.21 -12.51 -46.98
C GLU A 24 -43.57 -13.78 -46.18
N LEU A 25 -44.85 -14.13 -46.31
CA LEU A 25 -45.42 -15.45 -46.63
C LEU A 25 -44.95 -16.73 -45.91
N ALA A 26 -45.97 -17.37 -45.34
CA ALA A 26 -46.05 -18.71 -44.76
C ALA A 26 -45.94 -19.85 -45.79
N ALA A 27 -45.44 -21.02 -45.35
CA ALA A 27 -45.90 -22.34 -45.79
C ALA A 27 -45.44 -23.49 -44.84
N MET A 28 -46.45 -24.23 -44.34
CA MET A 28 -46.54 -25.69 -44.09
C MET A 28 -45.54 -26.37 -43.12
N GLU A 29 -45.97 -26.77 -41.91
CA GLU A 29 -46.72 -27.99 -41.51
C GLU A 29 -45.84 -29.22 -41.19
N SER A 30 -45.81 -29.58 -39.90
CA SER A 30 -46.17 -30.91 -39.32
C SER A 30 -45.19 -31.47 -38.26
N GLY A 31 -45.75 -31.77 -37.07
CA GLY A 31 -45.23 -32.68 -36.03
C GLY A 31 -43.97 -32.22 -35.27
N ASP A 32 -43.82 -32.32 -33.95
CA ASP A 32 -44.41 -33.23 -32.98
C ASP A 32 -44.25 -32.64 -31.55
N SER A 33 -45.14 -33.09 -30.68
CA SER A 33 -45.32 -32.79 -29.26
C SER A 33 -44.11 -33.08 -28.35
N ARG A 34 -43.79 -32.16 -27.40
CA ARG A 34 -43.51 -32.48 -25.97
C ARG A 34 -43.16 -31.27 -25.09
N SER A 35 -43.99 -31.10 -24.05
CA SER A 35 -43.72 -30.71 -22.65
C SER A 35 -42.88 -29.46 -22.33
N GLU A 36 -43.59 -28.46 -21.79
CA GLU A 36 -43.08 -27.33 -21.00
C GLU A 36 -42.54 -27.76 -19.61
N ILE A 37 -41.37 -27.24 -19.23
CA ILE A 37 -40.95 -26.96 -17.83
C ILE A 37 -40.07 -25.68 -17.87
N PRO A 38 -40.40 -24.58 -17.14
CA PRO A 38 -39.58 -23.37 -17.14
C PRO A 38 -38.59 -23.28 -15.96
N MET A 39 -37.44 -22.66 -16.25
CA MET A 39 -36.61 -21.78 -15.39
C MET A 39 -36.41 -22.13 -13.89
N ILE A 40 -35.48 -23.03 -13.55
CA ILE A 40 -34.75 -23.01 -12.24
C ILE A 40 -33.22 -23.29 -12.41
N LYS A 41 -32.72 -23.47 -13.65
CA LYS A 41 -31.33 -23.93 -13.87
C LYS A 41 -30.27 -22.82 -13.97
N ASP A 42 -30.65 -21.56 -14.18
CA ASP A 42 -29.68 -20.50 -14.51
C ASP A 42 -29.10 -19.75 -13.30
N GLU A 43 -29.77 -19.76 -12.14
CA GLU A 43 -29.22 -19.11 -10.93
C GLU A 43 -28.17 -19.97 -10.19
N LEU A 44 -28.29 -21.30 -10.25
CA LEU A 44 -27.33 -22.21 -9.60
C LEU A 44 -26.02 -22.30 -10.40
N GLY A 45 -26.11 -22.20 -11.73
CA GLY A 45 -24.95 -22.16 -12.62
C GLY A 45 -24.07 -20.93 -12.40
N ASN A 46 -24.68 -19.74 -12.24
CA ASN A 46 -23.93 -18.50 -12.02
C ASN A 46 -23.21 -18.44 -10.67
N LYS A 47 -23.75 -19.06 -9.60
CA LYS A 47 -23.05 -19.16 -8.31
C LYS A 47 -21.89 -20.17 -8.34
N PHE A 48 -22.03 -21.27 -9.08
CA PHE A 48 -20.92 -22.22 -9.31
C PHE A 48 -19.81 -21.63 -10.18
N ILE A 49 -20.15 -20.75 -11.13
CA ILE A 49 -19.17 -20.03 -11.96
C ILE A 49 -18.40 -19.00 -11.11
N GLN A 50 -19.04 -18.32 -10.15
CA GLN A 50 -18.33 -17.41 -9.22
C GLN A 50 -17.40 -18.17 -8.26
N LEU A 51 -17.82 -19.32 -7.73
CA LEU A 51 -16.95 -20.16 -6.89
C LEU A 51 -15.80 -20.79 -7.70
N SER A 52 -16.06 -21.21 -8.94
CA SER A 52 -15.02 -21.76 -9.81
C SER A 52 -14.01 -20.69 -10.21
N TYR A 53 -14.43 -19.44 -10.45
CA TYR A 53 -13.54 -18.30 -10.66
C TYR A 53 -12.70 -17.98 -9.42
N LEU A 54 -13.26 -18.08 -8.21
CA LEU A 54 -12.50 -17.92 -6.96
C LEU A 54 -11.45 -19.01 -6.80
N PHE A 55 -11.79 -20.27 -7.12
CA PHE A 55 -10.87 -21.40 -7.05
C PHE A 55 -9.79 -21.36 -8.16
N LEU A 56 -10.16 -20.89 -9.36
CA LEU A 56 -9.23 -20.68 -10.48
C LEU A 56 -8.31 -19.47 -10.22
N MET A 57 -8.81 -18.41 -9.58
CA MET A 57 -8.02 -17.28 -9.07
C MET A 57 -7.04 -17.75 -8.00
N LEU A 58 -7.46 -18.56 -7.03
CA LEU A 58 -6.59 -19.13 -6.00
C LEU A 58 -5.51 -20.04 -6.61
N ARG A 59 -5.87 -20.82 -7.64
CA ARG A 59 -4.94 -21.70 -8.38
C ARG A 59 -3.95 -20.90 -9.24
N ASN A 60 -4.40 -19.86 -9.94
CA ASN A 60 -3.54 -18.97 -10.71
C ASN A 60 -2.67 -18.08 -9.80
N TRP A 61 -3.18 -17.64 -8.67
CA TRP A 61 -2.43 -16.93 -7.64
C TRP A 61 -1.35 -17.83 -7.01
N ALA A 62 -1.63 -19.12 -6.81
CA ALA A 62 -0.65 -20.11 -6.36
C ALA A 62 0.42 -20.43 -7.41
N SER A 63 0.11 -20.32 -8.72
CA SER A 63 1.03 -20.65 -9.81
C SER A 63 1.85 -19.45 -10.34
N HIS A 64 1.40 -18.20 -10.15
CA HIS A 64 2.05 -16.99 -10.70
C HIS A 64 3.21 -16.37 -9.90
N ARG A 65 3.80 -17.08 -8.93
CA ARG A 65 5.08 -16.64 -8.30
C ARG A 65 6.10 -17.77 -8.20
N MET A 66 6.39 -18.35 -9.35
CA MET A 66 7.51 -19.25 -9.63
C MET A 66 8.54 -18.55 -10.54
N HIS A 67 8.95 -17.33 -10.19
CA HIS A 67 10.26 -16.83 -10.60
C HIS A 67 11.09 -16.67 -9.33
N PRO A 68 12.33 -17.21 -9.28
CA PRO A 68 13.28 -16.80 -8.26
C PRO A 68 13.37 -15.28 -8.33
N VAL A 69 13.28 -14.61 -7.18
CA VAL A 69 13.71 -13.22 -7.09
C VAL A 69 15.20 -13.24 -7.40
N GLU A 70 15.58 -12.84 -8.62
CA GLU A 70 16.94 -12.40 -8.89
C GLU A 70 17.28 -11.34 -7.84
N GLU A 71 18.44 -11.49 -7.20
CA GLU A 71 19.00 -10.44 -6.36
C GLU A 71 18.84 -9.10 -7.10
N ARG A 72 18.20 -8.14 -6.43
CA ARG A 72 18.01 -6.79 -6.94
C ARG A 72 19.38 -6.17 -7.11
N ASN A 73 19.99 -6.36 -8.27
CA ASN A 73 21.03 -5.47 -8.73
C ASN A 73 20.37 -4.09 -8.82
N ASP A 74 20.92 -3.11 -8.11
CA ASP A 74 20.39 -1.76 -8.05
C ASP A 74 20.30 -1.17 -9.46
N SER A 75 19.11 -1.31 -10.08
CA SER A 75 18.80 -0.78 -11.41
C SER A 75 19.01 0.72 -11.50
N PHE A 76 18.97 1.40 -10.34
CA PHE A 76 19.34 2.80 -10.19
C PHE A 76 20.79 3.07 -10.65
N LEU A 77 21.76 2.23 -10.26
CA LEU A 77 23.17 2.42 -10.63
C LEU A 77 23.46 1.97 -12.07
N GLU A 78 22.74 0.97 -12.57
CA GLU A 78 22.84 0.55 -13.97
C GLU A 78 22.25 1.58 -14.93
N ARG A 79 21.13 2.22 -14.58
CA ARG A 79 20.47 3.25 -15.40
C ARG A 79 21.25 4.57 -15.46
N ILE A 80 22.22 4.76 -14.57
CA ILE A 80 23.13 5.93 -14.51
C ILE A 80 24.44 5.69 -15.27
N ARG A 81 24.84 4.43 -15.55
CA ARG A 81 26.02 4.18 -16.38
C ARG A 81 25.72 4.48 -17.84
N GLY A 82 26.11 5.67 -18.30
CA GLY A 82 26.38 5.95 -19.70
C GLY A 82 27.45 5.00 -20.28
N PRO A 83 27.71 5.04 -21.60
CA PRO A 83 28.60 4.09 -22.27
C PRO A 83 30.02 4.18 -21.68
N THR A 84 30.49 3.09 -21.09
CA THR A 84 31.79 3.02 -20.41
C THR A 84 32.93 2.98 -21.42
N LEU A 85 33.86 3.93 -21.29
CA LEU A 85 35.17 3.89 -21.94
C LEU A 85 35.95 2.65 -21.45
N LYS A 86 36.39 1.82 -22.40
CA LYS A 86 37.33 0.71 -22.17
C LYS A 86 38.66 1.28 -21.67
N HIS A 87 38.98 1.10 -20.39
CA HIS A 87 40.34 1.30 -19.91
C HIS A 87 41.16 0.01 -20.07
N ALA A 88 42.35 0.21 -20.62
CA ALA A 88 43.29 -0.77 -21.08
C ALA A 88 43.89 -1.64 -19.96
N THR A 89 44.19 -2.87 -20.34
CA THR A 89 44.96 -3.88 -19.62
C THR A 89 46.44 -3.50 -19.50
N SER A 90 46.97 -3.60 -18.28
CA SER A 90 48.37 -3.87 -17.93
C SER A 90 48.33 -4.60 -16.59
N GLY A 91 48.72 -5.86 -16.40
CA GLY A 91 49.81 -6.62 -17.02
C GLY A 91 50.87 -6.83 -15.94
N GLU A 92 50.71 -7.86 -15.08
CA GLU A 92 51.81 -8.35 -14.23
C GLU A 92 51.55 -9.78 -13.69
N SER A 93 52.24 -10.72 -14.35
CA SER A 93 52.95 -11.92 -13.89
C SER A 93 52.35 -12.89 -12.85
N ASP A 94 52.16 -14.12 -13.34
CA ASP A 94 52.15 -15.39 -12.60
C ASP A 94 53.39 -15.59 -11.71
N SER A 95 53.16 -15.97 -10.45
CA SER A 95 54.06 -16.90 -9.73
C SER A 95 53.27 -17.69 -8.69
N GLN A 96 52.94 -18.93 -9.06
CA GLN A 96 52.44 -19.96 -8.15
C GLN A 96 53.57 -20.42 -7.22
N GLY A 97 53.51 -19.98 -5.95
CA GLY A 97 54.29 -20.53 -4.84
C GLY A 97 53.40 -21.38 -3.94
N MET A 98 53.65 -22.69 -3.94
CA MET A 98 52.98 -23.72 -3.17
C MET A 98 53.22 -23.54 -1.65
N CYS A 99 52.15 -23.25 -0.89
CA CYS A 99 52.07 -23.56 0.54
C CYS A 99 50.70 -24.20 0.84
N ARG A 100 50.68 -25.54 0.85
CA ARG A 100 49.62 -26.34 1.44
C ARG A 100 49.71 -26.21 2.96
N ASP A 101 48.91 -25.35 3.56
CA ASP A 101 48.55 -25.50 4.97
C ASP A 101 47.09 -25.97 5.08
N GLY A 102 46.96 -27.24 5.47
CA GLY A 102 45.71 -27.96 5.57
C GLY A 102 45.02 -27.68 6.91
N THR A 103 44.41 -26.51 7.05
CA THR A 103 43.31 -26.35 8.00
C THR A 103 42.00 -26.35 7.23
N GLN A 104 41.37 -27.53 7.13
CA GLN A 104 39.96 -27.64 6.76
C GLN A 104 39.13 -26.85 7.77
N ARG A 105 38.87 -25.58 7.48
CA ARG A 105 37.81 -24.79 8.10
C ARG A 105 36.51 -25.54 7.80
N LYS A 106 36.04 -26.37 8.76
CA LYS A 106 34.71 -26.98 8.72
C LYS A 106 33.72 -25.85 8.40
N ARG A 107 33.14 -25.83 7.19
CA ARG A 107 31.98 -25.01 6.88
C ARG A 107 30.98 -25.26 8.01
N LYS A 108 30.73 -24.27 8.87
CA LYS A 108 29.72 -24.37 9.92
C LYS A 108 28.44 -24.80 9.20
N LYS A 109 27.87 -25.96 9.54
CA LYS A 109 26.61 -26.43 8.98
C LYS A 109 25.61 -25.29 9.14
N GLU A 110 25.17 -24.72 8.02
CA GLU A 110 24.15 -23.68 8.04
C GLU A 110 22.88 -24.30 8.61
N ILE A 111 22.49 -23.82 9.78
CA ILE A 111 21.30 -24.30 10.46
C ILE A 111 20.11 -23.70 9.70
N TRP A 112 19.18 -24.55 9.25
CA TRP A 112 17.94 -24.07 8.63
C TRP A 112 17.15 -23.22 9.62
N ILE A 113 16.78 -22.02 9.17
CA ILE A 113 16.06 -20.98 9.92
C ILE A 113 14.95 -20.46 9.01
N MET A 114 13.77 -20.29 9.59
CA MET A 114 12.62 -19.73 8.89
C MET A 114 12.59 -18.22 9.12
N ASP A 115 12.70 -17.44 8.04
CA ASP A 115 12.59 -15.99 8.11
C ASP A 115 11.10 -15.57 8.03
N PRO A 116 10.54 -14.90 9.04
CA PRO A 116 9.14 -14.49 9.08
C PRO A 116 8.76 -13.42 8.03
N SER A 117 9.74 -12.80 7.36
CA SER A 117 9.51 -11.82 6.29
C SER A 117 9.31 -12.47 4.92
N THR A 118 9.77 -13.71 4.74
CA THR A 118 9.77 -14.39 3.44
C THR A 118 8.41 -14.94 3.02
N ASP A 119 8.21 -15.04 1.70
CA ASP A 119 7.03 -15.69 1.11
C ASP A 119 6.90 -17.17 1.51
N GLN A 120 8.02 -17.83 1.85
CA GLN A 120 8.03 -19.21 2.33
C GLN A 120 7.29 -19.35 3.67
N TYR A 121 7.50 -18.42 4.61
CA TYR A 121 6.80 -18.43 5.88
C TYR A 121 5.29 -18.25 5.69
N TYR A 122 4.88 -17.35 4.79
CA TYR A 122 3.48 -17.16 4.46
C TYR A 122 2.85 -18.41 3.84
N ARG A 123 3.52 -19.05 2.87
CA ARG A 123 3.05 -20.33 2.28
C ARG A 123 2.92 -21.42 3.33
N TRP A 124 3.88 -21.52 4.25
CA TRP A 124 3.82 -22.46 5.38
C TRP A 124 2.63 -22.18 6.30
N LEU A 125 2.36 -20.90 6.58
CA LEU A 125 1.21 -20.47 7.37
C LEU A 125 -0.12 -20.81 6.69
N SER A 126 -0.21 -20.70 5.36
CA SER A 126 -1.37 -21.17 4.59
C SER A 126 -1.58 -22.69 4.71
N VAL A 127 -0.49 -23.47 4.72
CA VAL A 127 -0.57 -24.93 4.93
C VAL A 127 -1.11 -25.26 6.32
N ILE A 128 -0.73 -24.49 7.35
CA ILE A 128 -1.22 -24.68 8.73
C ILE A 128 -2.68 -24.24 8.92
N ALA A 129 -3.09 -23.20 8.20
CA ALA A 129 -4.46 -22.69 8.27
C ALA A 129 -5.49 -23.79 7.93
N GLY A 130 -5.18 -24.68 6.98
CA GLY A 130 -6.04 -25.80 6.60
C GLY A 130 -6.37 -26.75 7.77
N PRO A 131 -5.39 -27.41 8.40
CA PRO A 131 -5.59 -28.28 9.55
C PRO A 131 -6.21 -27.57 10.77
N VAL A 132 -5.88 -26.30 11.03
CA VAL A 132 -6.53 -25.51 12.10
C VAL A 132 -8.01 -25.29 11.80
N PHE A 133 -8.34 -24.91 10.57
CA PHE A 133 -9.72 -24.72 10.14
C PHE A 133 -10.51 -26.05 10.13
N TYR A 134 -9.89 -27.14 9.69
CA TYR A 134 -10.44 -28.49 9.76
C TYR A 134 -10.80 -28.86 11.20
N ASN A 135 -9.86 -28.72 12.14
CA ASN A 135 -10.08 -29.05 13.54
C ASN A 135 -11.18 -28.16 14.16
N LEU A 136 -11.24 -26.87 13.79
CA LEU A 136 -12.22 -25.90 14.29
C LEU A 136 -13.67 -26.26 13.92
N ILE A 137 -13.90 -26.81 12.71
CA ILE A 137 -15.23 -27.19 12.22
C ILE A 137 -15.55 -28.65 12.57
N MET A 138 -14.61 -29.56 12.29
CA MET A 138 -14.92 -30.99 12.29
C MET A 138 -14.94 -31.62 13.68
N ILE A 139 -14.12 -31.15 14.63
CA ILE A 139 -14.08 -31.73 15.98
C ILE A 139 -15.43 -31.54 16.69
N VAL A 140 -15.97 -30.32 16.67
CA VAL A 140 -17.27 -30.02 17.29
C VAL A 140 -18.41 -30.73 16.56
N THR A 141 -18.39 -30.77 15.23
CA THR A 141 -19.39 -31.51 14.44
C THR A 141 -19.41 -32.99 14.81
N ARG A 142 -18.23 -33.63 14.88
CA ARG A 142 -18.12 -35.07 15.20
C ARG A 142 -18.51 -35.37 16.64
N ALA A 143 -18.26 -34.45 17.58
CA ALA A 143 -18.69 -34.58 18.96
C ALA A 143 -20.22 -34.58 19.09
N SER A 144 -20.90 -33.64 18.40
CA SER A 144 -22.36 -33.54 18.46
C SER A 144 -23.07 -34.60 17.62
N PHE A 145 -22.56 -34.92 16.43
CA PHE A 145 -23.19 -35.85 15.48
C PHE A 145 -22.40 -37.18 15.40
N ASN A 146 -22.53 -38.04 16.41
CA ASN A 146 -21.75 -39.29 16.51
C ASN A 146 -21.95 -40.26 15.32
N GLU A 147 -23.08 -40.18 14.61
CA GLU A 147 -23.32 -40.95 13.37
C GLU A 147 -22.22 -40.65 12.33
N LEU A 148 -21.81 -39.38 12.19
CA LEU A 148 -20.74 -38.97 11.29
C LEU A 148 -19.38 -39.59 11.67
N GLN A 149 -19.09 -39.65 12.98
CA GLN A 149 -17.88 -40.28 13.49
C GLN A 149 -17.87 -41.78 13.17
N ASN A 150 -18.97 -42.47 13.47
CA ASN A 150 -19.08 -43.92 13.34
C ASN A 150 -19.03 -44.38 11.87
N SER A 151 -19.77 -43.72 10.97
CA SER A 151 -19.84 -44.10 9.55
C SER A 151 -18.52 -43.98 8.81
N TYR A 152 -17.65 -43.03 9.17
CA TYR A 152 -16.41 -42.73 8.45
C TYR A 152 -15.15 -42.77 9.33
N THR A 153 -15.14 -43.62 10.37
CA THR A 153 -14.07 -43.69 11.37
C THR A 153 -12.65 -43.76 10.76
N LYS A 154 -12.43 -44.60 9.73
CA LYS A 154 -11.12 -44.75 9.08
C LYS A 154 -10.62 -43.47 8.40
N LEU A 155 -11.53 -42.74 7.75
CA LEU A 155 -11.21 -41.48 7.09
C LEU A 155 -10.83 -40.41 8.12
N TRP A 156 -11.58 -40.33 9.23
CA TRP A 156 -11.31 -39.37 10.29
C TRP A 156 -9.96 -39.60 10.95
N ILE A 157 -9.63 -40.85 11.25
CA ILE A 157 -8.32 -41.23 11.78
C ILE A 157 -7.19 -40.75 10.85
N PHE A 158 -7.32 -40.98 9.55
CA PHE A 158 -6.31 -40.55 8.58
C PHE A 158 -6.13 -39.02 8.54
N LEU A 159 -7.24 -38.27 8.50
CA LEU A 159 -7.21 -36.81 8.46
C LEU A 159 -6.70 -36.21 9.79
N ASP A 160 -7.11 -36.78 10.93
CA ASP A 160 -6.71 -36.37 12.27
C ASP A 160 -5.19 -36.50 12.47
N TYR A 161 -4.61 -37.66 12.12
CA TYR A 161 -3.17 -37.86 12.28
C TYR A 161 -2.35 -37.07 11.24
N THR A 162 -2.90 -36.83 10.04
CA THR A 162 -2.27 -35.94 9.06
C THR A 162 -2.20 -34.50 9.60
N SER A 163 -3.29 -34.03 10.22
CA SER A 163 -3.37 -32.73 10.90
C SER A 163 -2.34 -32.62 12.04
N ASP A 164 -2.24 -33.66 12.89
CA ASP A 164 -1.29 -33.70 13.99
C ASP A 164 0.17 -33.68 13.50
N ILE A 165 0.52 -34.42 12.44
CA ILE A 165 1.87 -34.38 11.83
C ILE A 165 2.23 -32.94 11.41
N ILE A 166 1.29 -32.22 10.78
CA ILE A 166 1.51 -30.83 10.38
C ILE A 166 1.72 -29.93 11.61
N TYR A 167 1.01 -30.16 12.72
CA TYR A 167 1.21 -29.40 13.96
C TYR A 167 2.58 -29.63 14.62
N TYR A 168 3.08 -30.86 14.56
CA TYR A 168 4.44 -31.17 15.02
C TYR A 168 5.49 -30.48 14.14
N MET A 169 5.32 -30.55 12.81
CA MET A 169 6.19 -29.81 11.89
C MET A 169 6.14 -28.31 12.15
N ASP A 170 4.96 -27.75 12.40
CA ASP A 170 4.79 -26.32 12.67
C ASP A 170 5.58 -25.88 13.91
N THR A 171 5.47 -26.64 14.99
CA THR A 171 6.19 -26.37 16.24
C THR A 171 7.70 -26.44 16.02
N PHE A 172 8.16 -27.41 15.22
CA PHE A 172 9.56 -27.48 14.84
C PHE A 172 9.99 -26.23 14.04
N VAL A 173 9.22 -25.81 13.05
CA VAL A 173 9.48 -24.59 12.26
C VAL A 173 9.54 -23.36 13.16
N ARG A 174 8.60 -23.22 14.11
CA ARG A 174 8.55 -22.10 15.07
C ARG A 174 9.75 -22.06 16.01
N SER A 175 10.24 -23.23 16.43
CA SER A 175 11.47 -23.30 17.23
C SER A 175 12.71 -22.79 16.47
N ARG A 176 12.60 -22.62 15.14
CA ARG A 176 13.62 -22.13 14.21
C ARG A 176 13.20 -20.85 13.47
N THR A 177 12.12 -20.18 13.88
CA THR A 177 11.72 -18.90 13.28
C THR A 177 12.61 -17.78 13.80
N GLY A 178 13.21 -17.03 12.88
CA GLY A 178 14.06 -15.88 13.18
C GLY A 178 13.27 -14.72 13.77
N TYR A 179 13.95 -13.86 14.54
CA TYR A 179 13.39 -12.60 15.01
C TYR A 179 14.40 -11.47 14.80
N LEU A 180 13.90 -10.23 14.75
CA LEU A 180 14.74 -9.05 14.62
C LEU A 180 15.22 -8.59 16.01
N GLU A 181 16.53 -8.40 16.14
CA GLU A 181 17.19 -7.80 17.30
C GLU A 181 18.09 -6.69 16.76
N GLN A 182 17.86 -5.44 17.19
CA GLN A 182 18.56 -4.25 16.67
C GLN A 182 18.52 -4.12 15.13
N GLY A 183 17.40 -4.53 14.50
CA GLY A 183 17.23 -4.48 13.04
C GLY A 183 17.92 -5.62 12.28
N LEU A 184 18.66 -6.51 12.95
CA LEU A 184 19.30 -7.67 12.35
C LEU A 184 18.53 -8.96 12.65
N LEU A 185 18.40 -9.82 11.65
CA LEU A 185 17.76 -11.14 11.81
C LEU A 185 18.68 -12.07 12.61
N VAL A 186 18.26 -12.44 13.82
CA VAL A 186 18.98 -13.38 14.67
C VAL A 186 18.84 -14.80 14.10
N LYS A 187 19.98 -15.44 13.84
CA LYS A 187 20.07 -16.78 13.23
C LYS A 187 20.52 -17.88 14.20
N ASP A 188 20.80 -17.57 15.47
CA ASP A 188 21.29 -18.55 16.44
C ASP A 188 20.16 -19.43 17.01
N ALA A 189 20.16 -20.72 16.68
CA ALA A 189 19.16 -21.70 17.11
C ALA A 189 19.00 -21.85 18.64
N LYS A 190 20.01 -21.51 19.46
CA LYS A 190 19.86 -21.50 20.92
C LYS A 190 19.03 -20.30 21.36
N LYS A 191 19.32 -19.11 20.80
CA LYS A 191 18.57 -17.88 21.07
C LYS A 191 17.12 -18.00 20.60
N LEU A 192 16.90 -18.54 19.39
CA LEU A 192 15.55 -18.75 18.85
C LEU A 192 14.69 -19.64 19.78
N ARG A 193 15.23 -20.80 20.20
CA ARG A 193 14.51 -21.70 21.11
C ARG A 193 14.32 -21.16 22.51
N ALA A 194 15.26 -20.35 23.02
CA ALA A 194 15.11 -19.69 24.31
C ALA A 194 13.94 -18.68 24.25
N LYS A 195 13.93 -17.82 23.22
CA LYS A 195 12.86 -16.83 23.00
C LYS A 195 11.50 -17.48 22.76
N TYR A 196 11.45 -18.56 21.98
CA TYR A 196 10.21 -19.27 21.73
C TYR A 196 9.63 -19.84 23.04
N ARG A 197 10.46 -20.47 23.89
CA ARG A 197 10.04 -21.02 25.19
C ARG A 197 9.51 -19.99 26.18
N THR A 198 9.96 -18.73 26.10
CA THR A 198 9.45 -17.65 26.96
C THR A 198 8.12 -17.07 26.46
N THR A 199 7.74 -17.33 25.21
CA THR A 199 6.52 -16.79 24.61
C THR A 199 5.30 -17.62 25.03
N SER A 200 4.17 -16.98 25.39
CA SER A 200 2.93 -17.68 25.77
C SER A 200 2.44 -18.66 24.71
N GLN A 201 2.78 -18.43 23.44
CA GLN A 201 2.42 -19.31 22.35
C GLN A 201 3.03 -20.71 22.44
N PHE A 202 4.22 -20.85 23.05
CA PHE A 202 4.80 -22.16 23.33
C PHE A 202 3.87 -22.99 24.23
N LYS A 203 3.21 -22.37 25.22
CA LYS A 203 2.27 -23.07 26.11
C LYS A 203 1.08 -23.64 25.33
N TYR A 204 0.46 -22.82 24.47
CA TYR A 204 -0.64 -23.27 23.62
C TYR A 204 -0.22 -24.35 22.62
N ASP A 205 0.98 -24.21 22.05
CA ASP A 205 1.55 -25.22 21.18
C ASP A 205 1.70 -26.55 21.93
N MET A 206 2.33 -26.56 23.12
CA MET A 206 2.49 -27.78 23.93
C MET A 206 1.15 -28.45 24.27
N ILE A 207 0.12 -27.68 24.67
CA ILE A 207 -1.21 -28.23 24.97
C ILE A 207 -1.83 -28.88 23.74
N SER A 208 -1.70 -28.25 22.56
CA SER A 208 -2.25 -28.78 21.30
C SER A 208 -1.59 -30.06 20.81
N MET A 209 -0.36 -30.36 21.27
CA MET A 209 0.39 -31.56 20.89
C MET A 209 0.21 -32.73 21.86
N ILE A 210 -0.47 -32.57 23.00
CA ILE A 210 -0.72 -33.68 23.92
C ILE A 210 -1.59 -34.73 23.20
N PRO A 211 -1.15 -36.00 23.08
CA PRO A 211 -1.88 -37.04 22.36
C PRO A 211 -3.01 -37.61 23.23
N THR A 212 -3.97 -36.76 23.61
CA THR A 212 -5.16 -37.12 24.39
C THR A 212 -6.09 -38.11 23.66
N ASP A 213 -5.93 -38.27 22.36
CA ASP A 213 -6.58 -39.27 21.52
C ASP A 213 -6.13 -40.71 21.81
N LEU A 214 -5.01 -40.92 22.50
CA LEU A 214 -4.64 -42.25 23.00
C LEU A 214 -5.70 -42.84 23.95
N LEU A 215 -6.53 -41.99 24.56
CA LEU A 215 -7.69 -42.40 25.35
C LEU A 215 -8.73 -43.18 24.51
N PHE A 216 -8.72 -43.07 23.18
CA PHE A 216 -9.57 -43.90 22.30
C PHE A 216 -9.29 -45.39 22.43
N LEU A 217 -8.06 -45.79 22.79
CA LEU A 217 -7.72 -47.20 22.99
C LEU A 217 -8.42 -47.81 24.20
N GLN A 218 -8.74 -46.99 25.21
CA GLN A 218 -9.38 -47.43 26.45
C GLN A 218 -10.90 -47.19 26.44
N TYR A 219 -11.36 -46.05 25.90
CA TYR A 219 -12.76 -45.61 25.94
C TYR A 219 -13.48 -45.75 24.59
N GLY A 220 -12.81 -46.24 23.56
CA GLY A 220 -13.35 -46.41 22.21
C GLY A 220 -13.30 -45.15 21.34
N PHE A 221 -13.43 -45.34 20.02
CA PHE A 221 -13.31 -44.29 18.99
C PHE A 221 -14.54 -43.37 18.86
N ASN A 222 -15.56 -43.54 19.71
CA ASN A 222 -16.84 -42.83 19.61
C ASN A 222 -16.85 -41.47 20.33
N ASN A 223 -15.74 -41.10 20.99
CA ASN A 223 -15.62 -39.92 21.85
C ASN A 223 -14.64 -38.88 21.28
N PRO A 224 -14.91 -38.24 20.13
CA PRO A 224 -13.98 -37.30 19.48
C PRO A 224 -13.66 -36.05 20.32
N GLU A 225 -14.41 -35.80 21.39
CA GLU A 225 -14.22 -34.73 22.38
C GLU A 225 -12.81 -34.70 22.99
N PHE A 226 -12.15 -35.86 23.13
CA PHE A 226 -10.78 -35.90 23.67
C PHE A 226 -9.77 -35.11 22.83
N ARG A 227 -10.09 -34.79 21.57
CA ARG A 227 -9.22 -33.99 20.68
C ARG A 227 -9.40 -32.47 20.80
N PHE A 228 -10.25 -31.96 21.70
CA PHE A 228 -10.48 -30.52 21.83
C PHE A 228 -9.21 -29.70 22.14
N ASN A 229 -8.18 -30.30 22.73
CA ASN A 229 -6.89 -29.64 22.96
C ASN A 229 -6.23 -29.12 21.65
N ARG A 230 -6.54 -29.71 20.49
CA ARG A 230 -6.02 -29.25 19.17
C ARG A 230 -6.50 -27.84 18.82
N LEU A 231 -7.61 -27.37 19.40
CA LEU A 231 -8.15 -26.02 19.17
C LEU A 231 -7.24 -24.92 19.75
N CYS A 232 -6.33 -25.23 20.68
CA CYS A 232 -5.36 -24.27 21.20
C CYS A 232 -4.43 -23.71 20.10
N LYS A 233 -4.38 -24.34 18.92
CA LYS A 233 -3.62 -23.87 17.75
C LYS A 233 -4.29 -22.74 16.96
N ILE A 234 -5.49 -22.28 17.36
CA ILE A 234 -6.28 -21.23 16.67
C ILE A 234 -5.50 -19.93 16.41
N GLN A 235 -4.51 -19.61 17.25
CA GLN A 235 -3.65 -18.43 17.08
C GLN A 235 -2.92 -18.41 15.72
N ARG A 236 -2.61 -19.58 15.14
CA ARG A 236 -1.99 -19.65 13.80
C ARG A 236 -2.96 -19.23 12.70
N LEU A 237 -4.26 -19.46 12.87
CA LEU A 237 -5.27 -19.01 11.92
C LEU A 237 -5.43 -17.48 11.95
N PHE A 238 -5.38 -16.86 13.14
CA PHE A 238 -5.39 -15.40 13.24
C PHE A 238 -4.13 -14.77 12.62
N GLU A 239 -2.96 -15.35 12.87
CA GLU A 239 -1.71 -14.91 12.22
C GLU A 239 -1.81 -15.03 10.69
N PHE A 240 -2.43 -16.09 10.18
CA PHE A 240 -2.67 -16.27 8.74
C PHE A 240 -3.57 -15.17 8.18
N PHE A 241 -4.67 -14.84 8.87
CA PHE A 241 -5.57 -13.78 8.44
C PHE A 241 -4.90 -12.41 8.44
N GLU A 242 -4.15 -12.06 9.49
CA GLU A 242 -3.41 -10.78 9.55
C GLU A 242 -2.39 -10.66 8.39
N ARG A 243 -1.64 -11.73 8.12
CA ARG A 243 -0.67 -11.76 7.01
C ARG A 243 -1.34 -11.72 5.63
N THR A 244 -2.52 -12.31 5.50
CA THR A 244 -3.27 -12.27 4.23
C THR A 244 -3.89 -10.90 4.01
N GLU A 245 -4.37 -10.25 5.08
CA GLU A 245 -4.94 -8.90 5.03
C GLU A 245 -3.92 -7.85 4.55
N THR A 246 -2.68 -7.93 5.06
CA THR A 246 -1.60 -7.02 4.66
C THR A 246 -1.06 -7.28 3.25
N ARG A 247 -1.28 -8.48 2.69
CA ARG A 247 -0.79 -8.88 1.37
C ARG A 247 -1.83 -8.75 0.25
N THR A 248 -3.12 -8.72 0.59
CA THR A 248 -4.17 -8.57 -0.43
C THR A 248 -4.21 -7.15 -0.96
N SER A 249 -4.51 -6.99 -2.25
CA SER A 249 -4.79 -5.69 -2.85
C SER A 249 -6.15 -5.11 -2.42
N PHE A 250 -7.00 -5.93 -1.80
CA PHE A 250 -8.36 -5.57 -1.39
C PHE A 250 -8.59 -5.87 0.10
N PRO A 251 -7.95 -5.13 1.03
CA PRO A 251 -8.01 -5.41 2.46
C PRO A 251 -9.43 -5.32 3.02
N ASN A 252 -10.23 -4.33 2.58
CA ASN A 252 -11.61 -4.17 3.05
C ASN A 252 -12.49 -5.37 2.67
N MET A 253 -12.40 -5.88 1.43
CA MET A 253 -13.17 -7.07 1.02
C MET A 253 -12.78 -8.30 1.84
N PHE A 254 -11.48 -8.49 2.09
CA PHE A 254 -10.98 -9.60 2.89
C PHE A 254 -11.46 -9.52 4.35
N ARG A 255 -11.47 -8.33 4.95
CA ARG A 255 -12.03 -8.11 6.29
C ARG A 255 -13.52 -8.46 6.36
N ILE A 256 -14.34 -8.06 5.38
CA ILE A 256 -15.76 -8.45 5.30
C ILE A 256 -15.89 -9.98 5.22
N SER A 257 -15.10 -10.62 4.35
CA SER A 257 -15.12 -12.08 4.20
C SER A 257 -14.75 -12.81 5.49
N ASN A 258 -13.73 -12.35 6.23
CA ASN A 258 -13.35 -12.94 7.52
C ASN A 258 -14.43 -12.74 8.57
N LEU A 259 -15.10 -11.58 8.58
CA LEU A 259 -16.20 -11.33 9.50
C LEU A 259 -17.38 -12.27 9.24
N VAL A 260 -17.75 -12.46 7.97
CA VAL A 260 -18.78 -13.44 7.56
C VAL A 260 -18.35 -14.86 7.96
N LEU A 261 -17.07 -15.21 7.77
CA LEU A 261 -16.54 -16.51 8.19
C LEU A 261 -16.67 -16.72 9.70
N TYR A 262 -16.36 -15.72 10.53
CA TYR A 262 -16.54 -15.79 11.98
C TYR A 262 -18.00 -16.00 12.38
N ILE A 263 -18.95 -15.32 11.71
CA ILE A 263 -20.39 -15.52 11.93
C ILE A 263 -20.77 -16.97 11.66
N LEU A 264 -20.37 -17.49 10.50
CA LEU A 264 -20.70 -18.86 10.10
C LEU A 264 -20.11 -19.89 11.08
N ILE A 265 -18.90 -19.68 11.59
CA ILE A 265 -18.29 -20.54 12.61
C ILE A 265 -19.08 -20.47 13.92
N ILE A 266 -19.47 -19.28 14.39
CA ILE A 266 -20.22 -19.13 15.64
C ILE A 266 -21.59 -19.80 15.54
N ILE A 267 -22.33 -19.58 14.44
CA ILE A 267 -23.61 -20.24 14.17
C ILE A 267 -23.43 -21.76 14.09
N HIS A 268 -22.37 -22.23 13.43
CA HIS A 268 -22.05 -23.65 13.36
C HIS A 268 -21.80 -24.27 14.74
N TRP A 269 -21.01 -23.60 15.58
CA TRP A 269 -20.71 -24.06 16.94
C TRP A 269 -21.97 -24.08 17.80
N ASN A 270 -22.79 -23.03 17.77
CA ASN A 270 -24.03 -22.97 18.52
C ASN A 270 -25.04 -24.04 18.05
N ALA A 271 -25.14 -24.28 16.74
CA ALA A 271 -25.94 -25.39 16.20
C ALA A 271 -25.49 -26.77 16.75
N CYS A 272 -24.18 -27.00 16.83
CA CYS A 272 -23.63 -28.23 17.39
C CYS A 272 -23.90 -28.35 18.90
N VAL A 273 -23.82 -27.26 19.65
CA VAL A 273 -24.15 -27.22 21.09
C VAL A 273 -25.65 -27.49 21.30
N PHE A 274 -26.53 -26.83 20.55
CA PHE A 274 -27.97 -27.06 20.60
C PHE A 274 -28.33 -28.54 20.35
N PHE A 275 -27.73 -29.16 19.33
CA PHE A 275 -27.96 -30.58 19.05
C PHE A 275 -27.43 -31.48 20.18
N SER A 276 -26.26 -31.16 20.74
CA SER A 276 -25.66 -31.91 21.85
C SER A 276 -26.52 -31.82 23.12
N ILE A 277 -27.07 -30.65 23.43
CA ILE A 277 -27.98 -30.43 24.56
C ILE A 277 -29.28 -31.24 24.33
N SER A 278 -29.87 -31.15 23.13
CA SER A 278 -31.05 -31.95 22.76
C SER A 278 -30.81 -33.45 22.92
N LYS A 279 -29.61 -33.93 22.53
CA LYS A 279 -29.21 -35.34 22.70
C LYS A 279 -29.09 -35.73 24.16
N SER A 280 -28.50 -34.87 25.00
CA SER A 280 -28.31 -35.16 26.43
C SER A 280 -29.62 -35.26 27.21
N ILE A 281 -30.62 -34.52 26.76
CA ILE A 281 -31.96 -34.50 27.31
C ILE A 281 -32.75 -35.73 26.85
N GLY A 282 -32.65 -36.04 25.56
CA GLY A 282 -33.54 -36.97 24.86
C GLY A 282 -34.26 -36.27 23.71
N PHE A 283 -34.30 -36.92 22.55
CA PHE A 283 -34.93 -36.35 21.35
C PHE A 283 -36.45 -36.47 21.43
N GLY A 284 -37.16 -35.37 21.10
CA GLY A 284 -38.62 -35.31 21.10
C GLY A 284 -39.28 -35.44 22.47
N THR A 285 -38.55 -35.19 23.56
CA THR A 285 -39.11 -35.15 24.93
C THR A 285 -40.03 -33.96 25.15
N ASP A 286 -39.76 -32.86 24.46
CA ASP A 286 -40.48 -31.60 24.54
C ASP A 286 -40.45 -30.88 23.18
N THR A 287 -41.05 -29.69 23.12
CA THR A 287 -41.19 -28.91 21.89
C THR A 287 -39.94 -28.16 21.46
N TRP A 288 -38.95 -27.99 22.36
CA TRP A 288 -37.76 -27.20 22.11
C TRP A 288 -36.60 -28.05 21.57
N VAL A 289 -36.43 -29.25 22.12
CA VAL A 289 -35.38 -30.17 21.67
C VAL A 289 -35.58 -30.62 20.22
N TYR A 290 -34.51 -31.12 19.62
CA TYR A 290 -34.58 -31.74 18.30
C TYR A 290 -35.68 -32.83 18.24
N PRO A 291 -36.52 -32.83 17.19
CA PRO A 291 -37.64 -33.77 17.04
C PRO A 291 -37.22 -35.24 17.12
N ASN A 292 -38.17 -36.12 17.43
CA ASN A 292 -37.90 -37.55 17.58
C ASN A 292 -37.30 -38.16 16.29
N ILE A 293 -36.08 -38.69 16.42
CA ILE A 293 -35.28 -39.29 15.36
C ILE A 293 -35.92 -40.56 14.79
N SER A 294 -36.83 -41.20 15.54
CA SER A 294 -37.58 -42.39 15.10
C SER A 294 -38.45 -42.11 13.88
N HIS A 295 -38.83 -40.85 13.64
CA HIS A 295 -39.50 -40.45 12.40
C HIS A 295 -38.51 -40.39 11.23
N PRO A 296 -38.81 -41.05 10.09
CA PRO A 296 -37.88 -41.17 8.96
C PRO A 296 -37.34 -39.84 8.41
N GLU A 297 -38.11 -38.76 8.53
CA GLU A 297 -37.70 -37.43 8.07
C GLU A 297 -36.63 -36.80 8.97
N HIS A 298 -36.73 -36.98 10.29
CA HIS A 298 -35.82 -36.42 11.30
C HIS A 298 -34.62 -37.36 11.59
N GLY A 299 -34.66 -38.58 11.07
CA GLY A 299 -33.59 -39.57 11.21
C GLY A 299 -32.30 -39.26 10.45
N ARG A 300 -32.38 -38.51 9.34
CA ARG A 300 -31.25 -38.30 8.41
C ARG A 300 -30.21 -37.33 9.00
N LEU A 301 -28.93 -37.68 8.93
CA LEU A 301 -27.81 -36.83 9.38
C LEU A 301 -27.87 -35.40 8.82
N ALA A 302 -28.11 -35.26 7.51
CA ALA A 302 -28.23 -33.96 6.87
C ALA A 302 -29.39 -33.13 7.47
N ARG A 303 -30.54 -33.75 7.77
CA ARG A 303 -31.68 -33.07 8.37
C ARG A 303 -31.37 -32.62 9.80
N LYS A 304 -30.68 -33.45 10.59
CA LYS A 304 -30.22 -33.10 11.95
C LYS A 304 -29.37 -31.83 11.91
N TYR A 305 -28.33 -31.82 11.07
CA TYR A 305 -27.44 -30.68 10.94
C TYR A 305 -28.14 -29.42 10.41
N ILE A 306 -28.90 -29.52 9.32
CA ILE A 306 -29.57 -28.37 8.69
C ILE A 306 -30.58 -27.73 9.63
N TYR A 307 -31.36 -28.53 10.36
CA TYR A 307 -32.33 -28.00 11.31
C TYR A 307 -31.64 -27.31 12.49
N SER A 308 -30.59 -27.91 13.06
CA SER A 308 -29.81 -27.28 14.14
C SER A 308 -29.16 -25.97 13.69
N LEU A 309 -28.67 -25.91 12.45
CA LEU A 309 -28.11 -24.69 11.86
C LEU A 309 -29.19 -23.62 11.66
N TYR A 310 -30.37 -24.01 11.19
CA TYR A 310 -31.52 -23.13 11.04
C TYR A 310 -31.95 -22.55 12.40
N TRP A 311 -32.12 -23.40 13.41
CA TRP A 311 -32.45 -22.99 14.78
C TRP A 311 -31.41 -22.00 15.31
N SER A 312 -30.13 -22.36 15.22
CA SER A 312 -29.04 -21.49 15.71
C SER A 312 -28.98 -20.15 14.97
N THR A 313 -29.27 -20.14 13.67
CA THR A 313 -29.28 -18.89 12.90
C THR A 313 -30.38 -17.97 13.41
N LEU A 314 -31.60 -18.47 13.56
CA LEU A 314 -32.73 -17.68 14.04
C LEU A 314 -32.52 -17.10 15.45
N THR A 315 -31.94 -17.89 16.36
CA THR A 315 -31.65 -17.45 17.73
C THR A 315 -30.56 -16.38 17.76
N LEU A 316 -29.40 -16.63 17.11
CA LEU A 316 -28.28 -15.70 17.13
C LEU A 316 -28.51 -14.42 16.32
N THR A 317 -29.31 -14.46 15.27
CA THR A 317 -29.71 -13.26 14.51
C THR A 317 -30.93 -12.56 15.09
N THR A 318 -31.48 -13.06 16.21
CA THR A 318 -32.63 -12.46 16.91
C THR A 318 -33.91 -12.32 16.08
N ILE A 319 -34.06 -13.14 15.03
CA ILE A 319 -35.28 -13.16 14.18
C ILE A 319 -36.41 -13.90 14.92
N GLY A 320 -36.07 -14.93 15.71
CA GLY A 320 -36.85 -15.33 16.88
C GLY A 320 -38.05 -16.26 16.69
N GLU A 321 -38.26 -16.89 15.53
CA GLU A 321 -39.34 -17.89 15.37
C GLU A 321 -38.88 -19.31 15.74
N THR A 322 -38.41 -19.49 16.99
CA THR A 322 -38.04 -20.82 17.52
C THR A 322 -39.05 -21.29 18.57
N PRO A 323 -39.29 -22.60 18.71
CA PRO A 323 -40.12 -23.13 19.78
C PRO A 323 -39.66 -22.63 21.16
N ALA A 324 -40.60 -22.38 22.07
CA ALA A 324 -40.28 -21.92 23.42
C ALA A 324 -39.62 -23.04 24.23
N PRO A 325 -38.59 -22.71 25.05
CA PRO A 325 -38.02 -23.65 26.01
C PRO A 325 -39.08 -24.05 27.06
N VAL A 326 -38.98 -25.27 27.56
CA VAL A 326 -39.91 -25.90 28.50
C VAL A 326 -39.25 -26.11 29.87
N ARG A 327 -37.94 -26.39 29.91
CA ARG A 327 -37.21 -26.69 31.15
C ARG A 327 -36.20 -25.63 31.54
N ASP A 328 -35.91 -25.50 32.83
CA ASP A 328 -35.01 -24.48 33.38
C ASP A 328 -33.63 -24.46 32.70
N VAL A 329 -33.06 -25.64 32.40
CA VAL A 329 -31.78 -25.74 31.69
C VAL A 329 -31.84 -25.17 30.27
N GLU A 330 -32.96 -25.35 29.58
CA GLU A 330 -33.19 -24.80 28.25
C GLU A 330 -33.39 -23.29 28.33
N PHE A 331 -34.15 -22.80 29.32
CA PHE A 331 -34.32 -21.37 29.58
C PHE A 331 -32.97 -20.69 29.83
N LEU A 332 -32.12 -21.26 30.71
CA LEU A 332 -30.79 -20.72 30.97
C LEU A 332 -29.91 -20.69 29.73
N PHE A 333 -29.95 -21.76 28.92
CA PHE A 333 -29.21 -21.81 27.66
C PHE A 333 -29.71 -20.76 26.66
N VAL A 334 -31.02 -20.67 26.43
CA VAL A 334 -31.64 -19.72 25.51
C VAL A 334 -31.40 -18.27 25.95
N ILE A 335 -31.48 -17.97 27.25
CA ILE A 335 -31.15 -16.62 27.79
C ILE A 335 -29.68 -16.28 27.51
N GLY A 336 -28.76 -17.22 27.78
CA GLY A 336 -27.34 -17.03 27.50
C GLY A 336 -27.05 -16.85 26.01
N ASP A 337 -27.72 -17.63 25.16
CA ASP A 337 -27.58 -17.57 23.71
C ASP A 337 -28.14 -16.27 23.13
N PHE A 338 -29.30 -15.81 23.61
CA PHE A 338 -29.86 -14.52 23.21
C PHE A 338 -28.97 -13.34 23.62
N LEU A 339 -28.46 -13.32 24.85
CA LEU A 339 -27.56 -12.25 25.31
C LEU A 339 -26.28 -12.22 24.47
N THR A 340 -25.70 -13.39 24.22
CA THR A 340 -24.49 -13.53 23.39
C THR A 340 -24.77 -13.14 21.94
N GLY A 341 -25.89 -13.58 21.37
CA GLY A 341 -26.33 -13.28 20.01
C GLY A 341 -26.54 -11.80 19.76
N VAL A 342 -27.26 -11.10 20.65
CA VAL A 342 -27.47 -9.64 20.55
C VAL A 342 -26.14 -8.88 20.56
N LEU A 343 -25.22 -9.22 21.47
CA LEU A 343 -23.91 -8.56 21.57
C LEU A 343 -23.05 -8.80 20.33
N ILE A 344 -22.99 -10.04 19.84
CA ILE A 344 -22.24 -10.42 18.65
C ILE A 344 -22.84 -9.71 17.43
N PHE A 345 -24.15 -9.83 17.22
CA PHE A 345 -24.82 -9.25 16.06
C PHE A 345 -24.67 -7.71 16.02
N ALA A 346 -24.86 -7.02 17.16
CA ALA A 346 -24.66 -5.58 17.26
C ALA A 346 -23.21 -5.17 16.93
N SER A 347 -22.22 -5.89 17.46
CA SER A 347 -20.80 -5.64 17.19
C SER A 347 -20.46 -5.82 15.70
N ILE A 348 -21.05 -6.83 15.08
CA ILE A 348 -20.82 -7.16 13.67
C ILE A 348 -21.44 -6.11 12.76
N VAL A 349 -22.71 -5.75 12.97
CA VAL A 349 -23.37 -4.70 12.18
C VAL A 349 -22.62 -3.37 12.32
N GLY A 350 -22.14 -3.04 13.52
CA GLY A 350 -21.29 -1.87 13.76
C GLY A 350 -19.97 -1.91 12.98
N ASN A 351 -19.25 -3.04 13.02
CA ASN A 351 -17.98 -3.22 12.30
C ASN A 351 -18.16 -3.21 10.77
N VAL A 352 -19.22 -3.84 10.25
CA VAL A 352 -19.57 -3.78 8.82
C VAL A 352 -19.86 -2.34 8.40
N GLY A 353 -20.68 -1.63 9.19
CA GLY A 353 -21.01 -0.23 8.94
C GLY A 353 -19.78 0.67 8.89
N ALA A 354 -18.88 0.54 9.88
CA ALA A 354 -17.62 1.27 9.92
C ALA A 354 -16.72 0.96 8.71
N MET A 355 -16.68 -0.30 8.28
CA MET A 355 -15.88 -0.71 7.12
C MET A 355 -16.43 -0.17 5.80
N ILE A 356 -17.76 -0.17 5.62
CA ILE A 356 -18.43 0.43 4.46
C ILE A 356 -18.17 1.94 4.43
N SER A 357 -18.24 2.61 5.58
CA SER A 357 -17.91 4.03 5.70
C SER A 357 -16.46 4.31 5.30
N ASN A 358 -15.50 3.53 5.82
CA ASN A 358 -14.08 3.64 5.46
C ASN A 358 -13.81 3.38 3.98
N MET A 359 -14.50 2.41 3.36
CA MET A 359 -14.37 2.11 1.94
C MET A 359 -14.81 3.28 1.06
N ASN A 360 -15.85 4.01 1.49
CA ASN A 360 -16.38 5.16 0.77
C ASN A 360 -15.77 6.50 1.23
N ALA A 361 -14.77 6.49 2.12
CA ALA A 361 -14.22 7.70 2.73
C ALA A 361 -13.67 8.69 1.71
N SER A 362 -12.89 8.23 0.72
CA SER A 362 -12.31 9.11 -0.32
C SER A 362 -13.39 9.79 -1.18
N ARG A 363 -14.46 9.05 -1.51
CA ARG A 363 -15.61 9.58 -2.25
C ARG A 363 -16.39 10.58 -1.41
N ALA A 364 -16.59 10.28 -0.12
CA ALA A 364 -17.26 11.18 0.81
C ALA A 364 -16.48 12.49 0.99
N GLU A 365 -15.15 12.41 1.13
CA GLU A 365 -14.27 13.58 1.24
C GLU A 365 -14.31 14.45 -0.02
N PHE A 366 -14.23 13.82 -1.20
CA PHE A 366 -14.33 14.52 -2.47
C PHE A 366 -15.69 15.19 -2.66
N GLN A 367 -16.78 14.49 -2.32
CA GLN A 367 -18.13 15.05 -2.38
C GLN A 367 -18.27 16.24 -1.41
N ALA A 368 -17.74 16.14 -0.20
CA ALA A 368 -17.76 17.24 0.77
C ALA A 368 -17.01 18.49 0.26
N LYS A 369 -15.88 18.30 -0.44
CA LYS A 369 -15.15 19.38 -1.12
C LYS A 369 -16.00 20.04 -2.21
N ILE A 370 -16.64 19.24 -3.07
CA ILE A 370 -17.56 19.76 -4.12
C ILE A 370 -18.72 20.54 -3.50
N ASP A 371 -19.33 20.00 -2.44
CA ASP A 371 -20.49 20.62 -1.80
C ASP A 371 -20.12 21.97 -1.17
N SER A 372 -18.92 22.06 -0.57
CA SER A 372 -18.37 23.33 -0.05
C SER A 372 -18.19 24.37 -1.16
N ILE A 373 -17.72 23.96 -2.34
CA ILE A 373 -17.52 24.85 -3.49
C ILE A 373 -18.87 25.28 -4.09
N LYS A 374 -19.84 24.37 -4.18
CA LYS A 374 -21.21 24.70 -4.60
C LYS A 374 -21.84 25.74 -3.67
N GLN A 375 -21.71 25.55 -2.35
CA GLN A 375 -22.16 26.53 -1.36
C GLN A 375 -21.48 27.89 -1.54
N TYR A 376 -20.16 27.91 -1.76
CA TYR A 376 -19.43 29.15 -2.03
C TYR A 376 -19.93 29.88 -3.29
N MET A 377 -20.15 29.15 -4.39
CA MET A 377 -20.65 29.71 -5.64
C MET A 377 -22.06 30.27 -5.50
N GLN A 378 -22.93 29.58 -4.75
CA GLN A 378 -24.28 30.06 -4.44
C GLN A 378 -24.24 31.34 -3.60
N PHE A 379 -23.42 31.36 -2.54
CA PHE A 379 -23.25 32.53 -1.67
C PHE A 379 -22.74 33.75 -2.44
N ARG A 380 -21.78 33.56 -3.35
CA ARG A 380 -21.22 34.61 -4.20
C ARG A 380 -22.04 34.92 -5.45
N LYS A 381 -23.17 34.23 -5.67
CA LYS A 381 -24.05 34.40 -6.84
C LYS A 381 -23.31 34.31 -8.17
N VAL A 382 -22.47 33.28 -8.31
CA VAL A 382 -21.75 32.98 -9.54
C VAL A 382 -22.74 32.60 -10.65
N THR A 383 -22.41 32.92 -11.90
CA THR A 383 -23.25 32.57 -13.06
C THR A 383 -23.40 31.05 -13.22
N LYS A 384 -24.56 30.61 -13.70
CA LYS A 384 -24.85 29.18 -13.88
C LYS A 384 -23.91 28.51 -14.88
N ASP A 385 -23.45 29.25 -15.88
CA ASP A 385 -22.46 28.76 -16.85
C ASP A 385 -21.10 28.47 -16.20
N LEU A 386 -20.63 29.35 -15.31
CA LEU A 386 -19.38 29.15 -14.59
C LEU A 386 -19.52 28.01 -13.56
N GLU A 387 -20.65 27.93 -12.85
CA GLU A 387 -20.96 26.84 -11.94
C GLU A 387 -20.94 25.48 -12.67
N ALA A 388 -21.60 25.38 -13.82
CA ALA A 388 -21.58 24.16 -14.64
C ALA A 388 -20.18 23.79 -15.12
N ARG A 389 -19.36 24.78 -15.50
CA ARG A 389 -17.97 24.57 -15.92
C ARG A 389 -17.11 24.03 -14.78
N VAL A 390 -17.26 24.58 -13.57
CA VAL A 390 -16.55 24.13 -12.37
C VAL A 390 -16.93 22.69 -12.01
N ILE A 391 -18.23 22.37 -12.00
CA ILE A 391 -18.70 21.00 -11.71
C ILE A 391 -18.15 20.00 -12.73
N LYS A 392 -18.21 20.34 -14.03
CA LYS A 392 -17.67 19.49 -15.10
C LYS A 392 -16.16 19.25 -14.97
N TRP A 393 -15.40 20.23 -14.49
CA TRP A 393 -13.97 20.07 -14.22
C TRP A 393 -13.73 19.09 -13.06
N PHE A 394 -14.48 19.21 -11.97
CA PHE A 394 -14.41 18.25 -10.86
C PHE A 394 -14.83 16.83 -11.27
N ASP A 395 -15.89 16.69 -12.06
CA ASP A 395 -16.33 15.39 -12.57
C ASP A 395 -15.24 14.71 -13.43
N TYR A 396 -14.53 15.50 -14.25
CA TYR A 396 -13.36 15.01 -15.00
C TYR A 396 -12.24 14.54 -14.08
N LEU A 397 -11.85 15.36 -13.09
CA LEU A 397 -10.81 14.99 -12.13
C LEU A 397 -11.13 13.69 -11.40
N TRP A 398 -12.40 13.49 -11.00
CA TRP A 398 -12.85 12.28 -10.33
C TRP A 398 -12.82 11.06 -11.25
N THR A 399 -13.34 11.19 -12.46
CA THR A 399 -13.45 10.08 -13.43
C THR A 399 -12.07 9.56 -13.84
N GLU A 400 -11.12 10.47 -14.07
CA GLU A 400 -9.74 10.13 -14.41
C GLU A 400 -8.87 9.77 -13.18
N LYS A 401 -9.44 9.74 -11.97
CA LYS A 401 -8.74 9.46 -10.71
C LYS A 401 -7.54 10.40 -10.45
N LYS A 402 -7.63 11.65 -10.93
CA LYS A 402 -6.62 12.71 -10.77
C LYS A 402 -6.83 13.55 -9.50
N THR A 403 -7.54 13.01 -8.51
CA THR A 403 -7.93 13.71 -7.27
C THR A 403 -6.94 13.52 -6.13
N CYS A 404 -5.95 12.64 -6.28
CA CYS A 404 -4.93 12.40 -5.27
C CYS A 404 -3.88 13.52 -5.32
N ASP A 405 -3.71 14.24 -4.22
CA ASP A 405 -2.58 15.14 -4.05
C ASP A 405 -1.31 14.30 -3.84
N GLU A 406 -0.49 14.18 -4.88
CA GLU A 406 0.78 13.43 -4.86
C GLU A 406 1.69 13.91 -3.72
N LYS A 407 1.67 15.20 -3.37
CA LYS A 407 2.52 15.73 -2.29
C LYS A 407 2.13 15.18 -0.93
N GLU A 408 0.83 15.12 -0.62
CA GLU A 408 0.35 14.59 0.65
C GLU A 408 0.53 13.07 0.75
N VAL A 409 0.36 12.33 -0.35
CA VAL A 409 0.62 10.87 -0.38
C VAL A 409 2.10 10.58 -0.13
N LEU A 410 3.00 11.33 -0.80
CA LEU A 410 4.43 11.10 -0.70
C LEU A 410 5.05 11.62 0.60
N LYS A 411 4.37 12.53 1.34
CA LYS A 411 4.86 13.15 2.58
C LYS A 411 5.29 12.16 3.66
N THR A 412 4.62 11.00 3.73
CA THR A 412 4.85 9.96 4.74
C THR A 412 6.09 9.11 4.46
N LEU A 413 6.62 9.14 3.24
CA LEU A 413 7.75 8.33 2.83
C LEU A 413 9.09 9.01 3.22
N PRO A 414 10.17 8.25 3.44
CA PRO A 414 11.53 8.81 3.49
C PRO A 414 11.94 9.43 2.15
N ASP A 415 12.77 10.47 2.17
CA ASP A 415 13.13 11.24 0.97
C ASP A 415 13.78 10.38 -0.13
N LYS A 416 14.55 9.36 0.26
CA LYS A 416 15.11 8.39 -0.69
C LYS A 416 14.03 7.65 -1.48
N LEU A 417 12.95 7.20 -0.83
CA LEU A 417 11.86 6.50 -1.50
C LEU A 417 10.99 7.46 -2.32
N LYS A 418 10.80 8.71 -1.86
CA LYS A 418 10.13 9.74 -2.67
C LYS A 418 10.87 9.98 -3.97
N ALA A 419 12.19 10.13 -3.91
CA ALA A 419 13.05 10.29 -5.09
C ALA A 419 12.94 9.08 -6.03
N GLU A 420 13.07 7.85 -5.52
CA GLU A 420 12.94 6.65 -6.35
C GLU A 420 11.57 6.54 -7.06
N ILE A 421 10.46 6.86 -6.36
CA ILE A 421 9.13 6.86 -6.96
C ILE A 421 9.01 7.95 -8.01
N ALA A 422 9.37 9.18 -7.66
CA ALA A 422 9.25 10.32 -8.57
C ALA A 422 10.06 10.09 -9.85
N ILE A 423 11.28 9.55 -9.73
CA ILE A 423 12.10 9.18 -10.89
C ILE A 423 11.38 8.14 -11.74
N ASN A 424 10.84 7.07 -11.15
CA ASN A 424 10.16 6.03 -11.93
C ASN A 424 8.87 6.53 -12.61
N VAL A 425 8.18 7.51 -12.03
CA VAL A 425 6.92 8.04 -12.60
C VAL A 425 7.17 9.11 -13.66
N HIS A 426 8.12 10.01 -13.43
CA HIS A 426 8.27 11.23 -14.25
C HIS A 426 9.49 11.23 -15.18
N LEU A 427 10.51 10.39 -14.94
CA LEU A 427 11.75 10.42 -15.72
C LEU A 427 11.52 10.14 -17.21
N ASP A 428 10.64 9.19 -17.55
CA ASP A 428 10.35 8.87 -18.95
C ASP A 428 9.64 10.03 -19.67
N THR A 429 8.84 10.82 -18.96
CA THR A 429 8.23 12.04 -19.52
C THR A 429 9.28 13.12 -19.76
N LEU A 430 10.15 13.36 -18.77
CA LEU A 430 11.24 14.35 -18.90
C LEU A 430 12.26 14.00 -19.98
N LYS A 431 12.61 12.71 -20.13
CA LYS A 431 13.50 12.23 -21.20
C LYS A 431 12.93 12.42 -22.61
N LYS A 432 11.60 12.49 -22.77
CA LYS A 432 10.97 12.81 -24.06
C LYS A 432 11.11 14.28 -24.42
N VAL A 433 11.32 15.14 -23.43
CA VAL A 433 11.43 16.59 -23.64
C VAL A 433 12.80 16.89 -24.27
N ARG A 434 12.78 17.39 -25.51
CA ARG A 434 13.99 17.66 -26.32
C ARG A 434 15.03 18.57 -25.66
N ILE A 435 14.65 19.38 -24.67
CA ILE A 435 15.58 20.27 -23.97
C ILE A 435 16.37 19.54 -22.87
N PHE A 436 15.81 18.46 -22.34
CA PHE A 436 16.34 17.69 -21.22
C PHE A 436 16.97 16.36 -21.67
N GLN A 437 16.97 16.07 -22.98
CA GLN A 437 17.59 14.88 -23.56
C GLN A 437 19.11 14.86 -23.42
N ASP A 438 19.75 16.01 -23.61
CA ASP A 438 21.21 16.17 -23.55
C ASP A 438 21.70 16.61 -22.16
N CYS A 439 20.81 16.66 -21.17
CA CYS A 439 21.13 17.05 -19.80
C CYS A 439 21.65 15.86 -18.99
N GLU A 440 22.51 16.16 -18.00
CA GLU A 440 22.97 15.16 -17.04
C GLU A 440 21.80 14.57 -16.24
N ALA A 441 21.88 13.27 -15.91
CA ALA A 441 20.85 12.59 -15.14
C ALA A 441 20.61 13.21 -13.75
N GLY A 442 21.65 13.81 -13.14
CA GLY A 442 21.54 14.52 -11.86
C GLY A 442 20.51 15.65 -11.90
N LEU A 443 20.57 16.50 -12.94
CA LEU A 443 19.60 17.58 -13.15
C LEU A 443 18.18 17.04 -13.30
N LEU A 444 18.00 15.97 -14.08
CA LEU A 444 16.67 15.38 -14.29
C LEU A 444 16.05 14.90 -12.97
N ILE A 445 16.84 14.27 -12.10
CA ILE A 445 16.38 13.77 -10.80
C ILE A 445 15.94 14.94 -9.90
N GLU A 446 16.71 16.02 -9.88
CA GLU A 446 16.36 17.20 -9.08
C GLU A 446 15.09 17.88 -9.60
N LEU A 447 14.95 18.03 -10.92
CA LEU A 447 13.77 18.63 -11.54
C LEU A 447 12.51 17.80 -11.33
N VAL A 448 12.60 16.47 -11.42
CA VAL A 448 11.49 15.53 -11.17
C VAL A 448 10.81 15.81 -9.82
N LEU A 449 11.58 16.08 -8.78
CA LEU A 449 11.07 16.33 -7.43
C LEU A 449 10.34 17.66 -7.28
N LYS A 450 10.61 18.61 -8.18
CA LYS A 450 10.04 19.97 -8.16
C LYS A 450 8.86 20.14 -9.13
N LEU A 451 8.58 19.15 -9.99
CA LEU A 451 7.44 19.20 -10.91
C LEU A 451 6.10 19.16 -10.17
N GLN A 452 5.15 19.99 -10.60
CA GLN A 452 3.80 20.03 -10.05
C GLN A 452 2.77 19.71 -11.14
N PRO A 453 1.94 18.65 -10.97
CA PRO A 453 0.89 18.36 -11.94
C PRO A 453 -0.22 19.43 -11.91
N GLN A 454 -0.65 19.87 -13.09
CA GLN A 454 -1.76 20.81 -13.30
C GLN A 454 -2.66 20.32 -14.44
N VAL A 455 -3.98 20.43 -14.27
CA VAL A 455 -4.98 19.97 -15.24
C VAL A 455 -5.79 21.15 -15.77
N PHE A 456 -5.85 21.30 -17.09
CA PHE A 456 -6.58 22.37 -17.78
C PHE A 456 -7.79 21.81 -18.53
N SER A 457 -8.89 22.59 -18.59
CA SER A 457 -10.11 22.21 -19.29
C SER A 457 -10.06 22.61 -20.77
N PRO A 458 -10.90 22.01 -21.64
CA PRO A 458 -11.03 22.43 -23.03
C PRO A 458 -11.38 23.92 -23.15
N GLY A 459 -10.62 24.66 -23.95
CA GLY A 459 -10.80 26.10 -24.16
C GLY A 459 -10.13 27.00 -23.14
N ASP A 460 -9.56 26.45 -22.05
CA ASP A 460 -8.84 27.25 -21.05
C ASP A 460 -7.54 27.80 -21.65
N TYR A 461 -7.24 29.07 -21.37
CA TYR A 461 -5.95 29.68 -21.69
C TYR A 461 -4.97 29.38 -20.56
N ILE A 462 -3.88 28.68 -20.88
CA ILE A 462 -2.80 28.39 -19.93
C ILE A 462 -1.95 29.64 -19.73
N CYS A 463 -1.67 30.36 -20.82
CA CYS A 463 -1.04 31.66 -20.76
C CYS A 463 -1.54 32.56 -21.89
N LYS A 464 -1.65 33.86 -21.61
CA LYS A 464 -1.91 34.87 -22.64
C LYS A 464 -0.65 35.69 -22.91
N LYS A 465 -0.51 36.15 -24.15
CA LYS A 465 0.55 37.05 -24.57
C LYS A 465 0.52 38.31 -23.70
N GLY A 466 1.68 38.68 -23.16
CA GLY A 466 1.83 39.82 -22.26
C GLY A 466 1.69 39.50 -20.77
N ASP A 467 1.17 38.33 -20.38
CA ASP A 467 1.12 37.92 -18.96
C ASP A 467 2.53 37.70 -18.41
N ILE A 468 2.70 37.82 -17.09
CA ILE A 468 3.99 37.57 -16.44
C ILE A 468 4.24 36.05 -16.37
N GLY A 469 5.34 35.57 -16.94
CA GLY A 469 5.68 34.15 -16.94
C GLY A 469 6.42 33.74 -15.67
N ARG A 470 5.76 33.01 -14.77
CA ARG A 470 6.37 32.53 -13.51
C ARG A 470 6.80 31.06 -13.55
N GLU A 471 6.28 30.31 -14.50
CA GLU A 471 6.42 28.86 -14.59
C GLU A 471 6.71 28.46 -16.04
N MET A 472 7.37 27.33 -16.26
CA MET A 472 7.31 26.63 -17.54
C MET A 472 6.41 25.40 -17.42
N TYR A 473 5.89 24.94 -18.55
CA TYR A 473 5.00 23.80 -18.60
C TYR A 473 5.53 22.73 -19.54
N ILE A 474 5.41 21.47 -19.12
CA ILE A 474 5.73 20.28 -19.90
C ILE A 474 4.42 19.53 -20.14
N ILE A 475 4.13 19.20 -21.40
CA ILE A 475 2.90 18.49 -21.77
C ILE A 475 3.09 17.00 -21.49
N LYS A 476 2.38 16.47 -20.48
CA LYS A 476 2.36 15.04 -20.18
C LYS A 476 1.37 14.33 -21.09
N GLU A 477 0.15 14.85 -21.15
CA GLU A 477 -0.95 14.30 -21.93
C GLU A 477 -1.87 15.43 -22.39
N GLY A 478 -2.23 15.46 -23.67
CA GLY A 478 -3.21 16.38 -24.23
C GLY A 478 -2.68 17.17 -25.41
N LYS A 479 -3.52 18.09 -25.89
CA LYS A 479 -3.20 18.93 -27.06
C LYS A 479 -3.44 20.38 -26.73
N LEU A 480 -2.43 21.19 -26.94
CA LEU A 480 -2.48 22.63 -26.77
C LEU A 480 -2.35 23.31 -28.12
N ALA A 481 -3.14 24.35 -28.38
CA ALA A 481 -3.04 25.17 -29.57
C ALA A 481 -2.43 26.52 -29.23
N VAL A 482 -1.40 26.92 -29.98
CA VAL A 482 -0.90 28.29 -29.99
C VAL A 482 -1.84 29.11 -30.85
N VAL A 483 -2.56 30.05 -30.24
CA VAL A 483 -3.60 30.85 -30.88
C VAL A 483 -3.13 32.29 -31.08
N ALA A 484 -3.56 32.93 -32.17
CA ALA A 484 -3.33 34.36 -32.35
C ALA A 484 -4.17 35.19 -31.40
N ASP A 485 -3.97 36.51 -31.46
CA ASP A 485 -4.66 37.48 -30.60
C ASP A 485 -6.18 37.53 -30.88
N ASP A 486 -6.64 36.98 -32.02
CA ASP A 486 -8.05 36.81 -32.37
C ASP A 486 -8.73 35.60 -31.67
N GLY A 487 -7.96 34.71 -31.06
CA GLY A 487 -8.45 33.49 -30.41
C GLY A 487 -8.99 32.40 -31.36
N VAL A 488 -8.93 32.61 -32.67
CA VAL A 488 -9.50 31.71 -33.70
C VAL A 488 -8.39 31.06 -34.53
N THR A 489 -7.42 31.85 -34.98
CA THR A 489 -6.33 31.32 -35.82
C THR A 489 -5.35 30.52 -34.96
N GLN A 490 -5.10 29.27 -35.36
CA GLN A 490 -4.20 28.35 -34.68
C GLN A 490 -2.90 28.25 -35.48
N PHE A 491 -1.77 28.64 -34.89
CA PHE A 491 -0.47 28.57 -35.55
C PHE A 491 0.11 27.16 -35.51
N VAL A 492 0.15 26.56 -34.31
CA VAL A 492 0.78 25.26 -34.05
C VAL A 492 0.01 24.53 -32.96
N VAL A 493 -0.12 23.21 -33.10
CA VAL A 493 -0.62 22.34 -32.03
C VAL A 493 0.56 21.62 -31.39
N LEU A 494 0.73 21.83 -30.09
CA LEU A 494 1.70 21.14 -29.24
C LEU A 494 1.05 19.88 -28.66
N SER A 495 1.75 18.76 -28.75
CA SER A 495 1.34 17.46 -28.23
C SER A 495 2.26 16.99 -27.10
N ASP A 496 1.95 15.84 -26.54
CA ASP A 496 2.73 15.14 -25.50
C ASP A 496 4.24 15.17 -25.76
N GLY A 497 5.01 15.48 -24.71
CA GLY A 497 6.47 15.60 -24.76
C GLY A 497 7.00 16.97 -25.24
N ALA A 498 6.13 17.85 -25.75
CA ALA A 498 6.49 19.24 -25.96
C ALA A 498 6.47 20.03 -24.64
N TYR A 499 7.14 21.18 -24.63
CA TYR A 499 7.22 22.10 -23.49
C TYR A 499 7.07 23.53 -23.99
N PHE A 500 6.74 24.46 -23.09
CA PHE A 500 6.63 25.87 -23.40
C PHE A 500 6.79 26.74 -22.15
N GLY A 501 7.04 28.03 -22.36
CA GLY A 501 7.17 29.03 -21.29
C GLY A 501 8.59 29.18 -20.74
N GLU A 502 9.56 28.53 -21.36
CA GLU A 502 10.99 28.59 -21.07
C GLU A 502 11.58 30.00 -21.27
N ILE A 503 11.07 30.75 -22.25
CA ILE A 503 11.61 32.06 -22.63
C ILE A 503 11.41 33.10 -21.52
N SER A 504 10.21 33.12 -20.92
CA SER A 504 9.87 34.13 -19.90
C SER A 504 10.66 33.92 -18.61
N ILE A 505 10.99 32.67 -18.26
CA ILE A 505 11.65 32.36 -16.99
C ILE A 505 13.17 32.52 -17.03
N LEU A 506 13.82 32.33 -18.19
CA LEU A 506 15.27 32.39 -18.35
C LEU A 506 15.85 33.82 -18.33
N GLY A 507 15.02 34.86 -18.44
CA GLY A 507 15.47 36.25 -18.31
C GLY A 507 16.53 36.65 -19.35
N ILE A 508 16.35 36.22 -20.61
CA ILE A 508 17.32 36.41 -21.70
C ILE A 508 17.56 37.91 -21.95
N LYS A 509 18.83 38.35 -21.84
CA LYS A 509 19.26 39.73 -22.10
C LYS A 509 18.96 40.12 -23.56
N GLY A 510 18.40 41.32 -23.77
CA GLY A 510 17.97 41.81 -25.08
C GLY A 510 16.58 41.31 -25.55
N SER A 511 15.86 40.53 -24.74
CA SER A 511 14.47 40.15 -25.04
C SER A 511 13.54 41.36 -24.95
N LYS A 512 12.88 41.72 -26.06
CA LYS A 512 11.85 42.77 -26.11
C LYS A 512 10.64 42.45 -25.24
N ALA A 513 10.40 41.16 -24.98
CA ALA A 513 9.29 40.68 -24.16
C ALA A 513 9.64 40.58 -22.66
N GLY A 514 10.93 40.60 -22.29
CA GLY A 514 11.37 40.45 -20.90
C GLY A 514 10.78 39.21 -20.22
N ASN A 515 10.20 39.39 -19.02
CA ASN A 515 9.52 38.34 -18.25
C ASN A 515 8.04 38.12 -18.65
N ARG A 516 7.64 38.58 -19.83
CA ARG A 516 6.25 38.39 -20.31
C ARG A 516 6.16 37.21 -21.27
N ARG A 517 4.96 36.63 -21.36
CA ARG A 517 4.62 35.55 -22.29
C ARG A 517 4.56 36.10 -23.71
N THR A 518 5.11 35.37 -24.67
CA THR A 518 5.21 35.78 -26.07
C THR A 518 4.02 35.35 -26.92
N ALA A 519 3.25 34.35 -26.48
CA ALA A 519 2.14 33.78 -27.25
C ALA A 519 0.94 33.40 -26.36
N ASN A 520 -0.23 33.30 -26.98
CA ASN A 520 -1.43 32.75 -26.34
C ASN A 520 -1.46 31.24 -26.53
N ILE A 521 -1.62 30.49 -25.44
CA ILE A 521 -1.68 29.03 -25.48
C ILE A 521 -2.99 28.58 -24.84
N ARG A 522 -3.77 27.83 -25.60
CA ARG A 522 -5.11 27.36 -25.22
C ARG A 522 -5.16 25.84 -25.26
N SER A 523 -5.81 25.24 -24.27
CA SER A 523 -6.06 23.79 -24.27
C SER A 523 -7.15 23.44 -25.29
N VAL A 524 -6.90 22.44 -26.14
CA VAL A 524 -7.91 21.96 -27.10
C VAL A 524 -8.89 21.00 -26.40
N GLY A 525 -8.37 20.14 -25.54
CA GLY A 525 -9.12 19.18 -24.73
C GLY A 525 -8.83 19.35 -23.25
N TYR A 526 -9.09 18.31 -22.45
CA TYR A 526 -8.47 18.22 -21.14
C TYR A 526 -6.98 17.92 -21.33
N SER A 527 -6.12 18.67 -20.65
CA SER A 527 -4.67 18.51 -20.77
C SER A 527 -4.02 18.47 -19.41
N ASP A 528 -3.10 17.52 -19.24
CA ASP A 528 -2.25 17.34 -18.08
C ASP A 528 -0.86 17.92 -18.36
N LEU A 529 -0.50 18.93 -17.58
CA LEU A 529 0.78 19.61 -17.66
C LEU A 529 1.57 19.40 -16.36
N PHE A 530 2.88 19.33 -16.47
CA PHE A 530 3.76 19.56 -15.33
C PHE A 530 4.22 21.00 -15.35
N ALA A 531 3.93 21.74 -14.28
CA ALA A 531 4.44 23.08 -14.04
C ALA A 531 5.75 23.00 -13.27
N LEU A 532 6.75 23.75 -13.72
CA LEU A 532 8.01 23.96 -13.03
C LEU A 532 8.18 25.46 -12.77
N SER A 533 8.34 25.85 -11.51
CA SER A 533 8.48 27.25 -11.15
C SER A 533 9.83 27.81 -11.59
N LYS A 534 9.88 29.12 -11.84
CA LYS A 534 11.11 29.82 -12.18
C LYS A 534 12.18 29.64 -11.10
N ASP A 535 11.80 29.77 -9.83
CA ASP A 535 12.74 29.70 -8.71
C ASP A 535 13.34 28.29 -8.60
N ASP A 536 12.49 27.26 -8.71
CA ASP A 536 12.88 25.85 -8.68
C ASP A 536 13.83 25.49 -9.84
N LEU A 537 13.53 25.97 -11.05
CA LEU A 537 14.39 25.74 -12.22
C LEU A 537 15.71 26.49 -12.06
N MET A 538 15.68 27.76 -11.64
CA MET A 538 16.89 28.56 -11.53
C MET A 538 17.83 28.02 -10.47
N GLU A 539 17.30 27.53 -9.34
CA GLU A 539 18.06 26.83 -8.31
C GLU A 539 18.78 25.60 -8.90
N ALA A 540 18.05 24.71 -9.57
CA ALA A 540 18.64 23.53 -10.21
C ALA A 540 19.68 23.92 -11.27
N LEU A 541 19.41 24.93 -12.09
CA LEU A 541 20.34 25.42 -13.10
C LEU A 541 21.58 26.14 -12.53
N THR A 542 21.62 26.48 -11.25
CA THR A 542 22.86 26.99 -10.63
C THR A 542 23.91 25.89 -10.47
N GLU A 543 23.48 24.66 -10.22
CA GLU A 543 24.37 23.51 -10.08
C GLU A 543 24.80 22.93 -11.45
N TYR A 544 23.96 23.10 -12.49
CA TYR A 544 24.20 22.58 -13.84
C TYR A 544 24.32 23.71 -14.89
N PRO A 545 25.47 24.41 -14.97
CA PRO A 545 25.65 25.58 -15.82
C PRO A 545 25.62 25.28 -17.32
N ASP A 546 25.99 24.07 -17.75
CA ASP A 546 25.96 23.69 -19.17
C ASP A 546 24.53 23.49 -19.67
N ALA A 547 23.67 22.90 -18.84
CA ALA A 547 22.23 22.82 -19.13
C ALA A 547 21.61 24.21 -19.21
N LYS A 548 21.99 25.13 -18.31
CA LYS A 548 21.55 26.53 -18.35
C LYS A 548 21.90 27.21 -19.68
N LYS A 549 23.14 27.05 -20.16
CA LYS A 549 23.56 27.59 -21.47
C LYS A 549 22.72 27.02 -22.61
N ALA A 550 22.51 25.71 -22.64
CA ALA A 550 21.70 25.05 -23.68
C ALA A 550 20.24 25.57 -23.70
N LEU A 551 19.66 25.79 -22.51
CA LEU A 551 18.34 26.42 -22.34
C LEU A 551 18.31 27.86 -22.86
N GLU A 552 19.30 28.68 -22.49
CA GLU A 552 19.43 30.07 -22.96
C GLU A 552 19.64 30.16 -24.47
N GLU A 553 20.47 29.30 -25.06
CA GLU A 553 20.72 29.25 -26.51
C GLU A 553 19.47 28.87 -27.29
N LYS A 554 18.73 27.83 -26.87
CA LYS A 554 17.44 27.49 -27.48
C LYS A 554 16.44 28.62 -27.34
N GLY A 555 16.35 29.26 -26.17
CA GLY A 555 15.49 30.41 -25.95
C GLY A 555 15.84 31.61 -26.85
N LYS A 556 17.14 31.88 -27.05
CA LYS A 556 17.62 32.92 -27.98
C LYS A 556 17.26 32.59 -29.42
N ALA A 557 17.44 31.34 -29.86
CA ALA A 557 17.11 30.92 -31.22
C ALA A 557 15.61 31.10 -31.53
N ILE A 558 14.73 30.82 -30.57
CA ILE A 558 13.29 31.05 -30.71
C ILE A 558 12.98 32.56 -30.77
N LEU A 559 13.57 33.36 -29.87
CA LEU A 559 13.40 34.82 -29.88
C LEU A 559 13.90 35.50 -31.17
N MET A 560 14.99 34.99 -31.76
CA MET A 560 15.51 35.44 -33.06
C MET A 560 14.52 35.14 -34.18
N LYS A 561 13.97 33.91 -34.22
CA LYS A 561 12.97 33.51 -35.23
C LYS A 561 11.73 34.41 -35.21
N ASP A 562 11.31 34.85 -34.03
CA ASP A 562 10.12 35.67 -33.83
C ASP A 562 10.40 37.19 -33.89
N ASN A 563 11.62 37.63 -34.23
CA ASN A 563 12.07 39.04 -34.23
C ASN A 563 11.90 39.78 -32.89
N LEU A 564 11.87 39.03 -31.79
CA LEU A 564 11.64 39.51 -30.41
C LEU A 564 12.94 39.75 -29.63
N ILE A 565 14.09 39.63 -30.27
CA ILE A 565 15.40 39.96 -29.69
C ILE A 565 15.91 41.28 -30.26
N ASP A 566 16.54 42.09 -29.41
CA ASP A 566 17.38 43.21 -29.83
C ASP A 566 18.82 42.70 -29.96
N GLU A 567 19.26 42.46 -31.20
CA GLU A 567 20.58 41.88 -31.50
C GLU A 567 21.73 42.75 -30.98
N ALA A 568 21.54 44.08 -30.90
CA ALA A 568 22.55 44.98 -30.37
C ALA A 568 22.75 44.80 -28.86
N VAL A 569 21.68 44.52 -28.12
CA VAL A 569 21.70 44.30 -26.67
C VAL A 569 22.01 42.84 -26.31
N ALA A 570 21.65 41.89 -27.16
CA ALA A 570 21.95 40.47 -26.98
C ALA A 570 23.42 40.11 -27.27
N ASN A 571 24.05 40.81 -28.23
CA ASN A 571 25.47 40.67 -28.57
C ASN A 571 26.37 41.62 -27.77
N ALA A 572 25.81 42.65 -27.13
CA ALA A 572 26.49 43.33 -26.04
C ALA A 572 26.67 42.30 -24.92
N GLY A 573 27.91 41.86 -24.71
CA GLY A 573 28.29 41.08 -23.52
C GLY A 573 27.90 41.80 -22.22
N ALA A 574 28.13 41.14 -21.08
CA ALA A 574 27.74 41.62 -19.75
C ALA A 574 27.82 43.16 -19.61
N ASP A 575 26.68 43.79 -19.32
CA ASP A 575 26.56 45.22 -19.07
C ASP A 575 27.69 45.66 -18.12
N PRO A 576 28.57 46.62 -18.51
CA PRO A 576 29.69 47.03 -17.67
C PRO A 576 29.25 47.42 -16.26
N LYS A 577 28.01 47.92 -16.09
CA LYS A 577 27.43 48.21 -14.78
C LYS A 577 27.16 46.96 -13.92
N ASP A 578 26.73 45.85 -14.51
CA ASP A 578 26.44 44.58 -13.84
C ASP A 578 27.75 43.85 -13.47
N LEU A 579 28.81 44.07 -14.27
CA LEU A 579 30.16 43.63 -13.95
C LEU A 579 30.75 44.43 -12.79
N ASP A 580 30.60 45.76 -12.82
CA ASP A 580 31.03 46.66 -11.75
C ASP A 580 30.29 46.37 -10.44
N GLU A 581 28.98 46.13 -10.48
CA GLU A 581 28.20 45.76 -9.28
C GLU A 581 28.67 44.43 -8.68
N LYS A 582 28.98 43.44 -9.54
CA LYS A 582 29.55 42.15 -9.09
C LYS A 582 30.97 42.31 -8.53
N ILE A 583 31.79 43.17 -9.13
CA ILE A 583 33.13 43.50 -8.63
C ILE A 583 33.00 44.16 -7.25
N VAL A 584 32.13 45.16 -7.09
CA VAL A 584 31.86 45.83 -5.81
C VAL A 584 31.37 44.83 -4.75
N LYS A 585 30.48 43.90 -5.13
CA LYS A 585 29.97 42.87 -4.22
C LYS A 585 31.05 41.84 -3.84
N LEU A 586 31.90 41.44 -4.79
CA LEU A 586 33.06 40.58 -4.54
C LEU A 586 34.08 41.27 -3.63
N GLN A 587 34.31 42.57 -3.84
CA GLN A 587 35.21 43.38 -3.04
C GLN A 587 34.69 43.52 -1.60
N GLY A 588 33.39 43.76 -1.42
CA GLY A 588 32.76 43.75 -0.10
C GLY A 588 32.81 42.38 0.60
N ASN A 589 32.62 41.29 -0.14
CA ASN A 589 32.78 39.94 0.43
C ASN A 589 34.23 39.63 0.81
N LEU A 590 35.20 40.13 0.02
CA LEU A 590 36.62 40.00 0.31
C LEU A 590 37.00 40.77 1.58
N ASP A 591 36.51 41.99 1.75
CA ASP A 591 36.73 42.79 2.97
C ASP A 591 36.14 42.10 4.21
N VAL A 592 34.95 41.52 4.09
CA VAL A 592 34.35 40.73 5.18
C VAL A 592 35.19 39.49 5.50
N MET A 593 35.67 38.77 4.49
CA MET A 593 36.58 37.64 4.69
C MET A 593 37.88 38.07 5.36
N GLN A 594 38.48 39.17 4.90
CA GLN A 594 39.73 39.70 5.44
C GLN A 594 39.56 40.15 6.90
N THR A 595 38.41 40.74 7.23
CA THR A 595 38.05 41.08 8.62
C THR A 595 37.90 39.84 9.49
N ARG A 596 37.20 38.80 9.00
CA ARG A 596 37.09 37.52 9.72
C ARG A 596 38.43 36.84 9.89
N PHE A 597 39.29 36.90 8.88
CA PHE A 597 40.63 36.33 8.92
C PHE A 597 41.51 37.07 9.94
N ALA A 598 41.41 38.40 9.99
CA ALA A 598 42.09 39.22 11.00
C ALA A 598 41.61 38.90 12.43
N GLN A 599 40.30 38.72 12.63
CA GLN A 599 39.74 38.28 13.92
C GLN A 599 40.26 36.89 14.32
N LEU A 600 40.22 35.91 13.41
CA LEU A 600 40.76 34.57 13.63
C LEU A 600 42.26 34.59 13.96
N MET A 601 43.04 35.41 13.26
CA MET A 601 44.47 35.59 13.54
C MET A 601 44.70 36.21 14.92
N ALA A 602 43.89 37.20 15.33
CA ALA A 602 43.98 37.80 16.66
C ALA A 602 43.62 36.79 17.75
N GLU A 603 42.55 35.99 17.57
CA GLU A 603 42.18 34.91 18.48
C GLU A 603 43.28 33.85 18.58
N PHE A 604 43.85 33.42 17.44
CA PHE A 604 44.95 32.48 17.39
C PHE A 604 46.19 33.01 18.12
N THR A 605 46.54 34.28 17.94
CA THR A 605 47.68 34.90 18.62
C THR A 605 47.44 35.00 20.13
N SER A 606 46.20 35.34 20.55
CA SER A 606 45.82 35.41 21.97
C SER A 606 45.86 34.04 22.65
N THR A 607 45.40 32.99 21.95
CA THR A 607 45.40 31.62 22.46
C THR A 607 46.83 31.07 22.54
N GLN A 608 47.67 31.36 21.55
CA GLN A 608 49.09 31.02 21.57
C GLN A 608 49.83 31.73 22.73
N ALA A 609 49.54 33.00 22.99
CA ALA A 609 50.13 33.75 24.12
C ALA A 609 49.70 33.17 25.47
N ARG A 610 48.41 32.85 25.65
CA ARG A 610 47.90 32.18 26.86
C ARG A 610 48.51 30.80 27.07
N LEU A 611 48.66 30.02 26.01
CA LEU A 611 49.33 28.72 26.06
C LEU A 611 50.78 28.84 26.50
N LYS A 612 51.55 29.76 25.89
CA LYS A 612 52.93 30.04 26.31
C LYS A 612 53.01 30.43 27.78
N GLN A 613 52.14 31.34 28.24
CA GLN A 613 52.13 31.78 29.64
C GLN A 613 51.80 30.62 30.61
N ARG A 614 50.89 29.72 30.24
CA ARG A 614 50.61 28.51 31.03
C ARG A 614 51.79 27.54 31.06
N VAL A 615 52.49 27.38 29.94
CA VAL A 615 53.71 26.56 29.88
C VAL A 615 54.80 27.15 30.77
N THR A 616 55.03 28.47 30.72
CA THR A 616 56.02 29.13 31.59
C THR A 616 55.65 29.00 33.08
N GLN A 617 54.37 29.15 33.44
CA GLN A 617 53.92 28.91 34.81
C GLN A 617 54.08 27.45 35.25
N MET A 618 53.86 26.48 34.35
CA MET A 618 54.12 25.07 34.63
C MET A 618 55.62 24.80 34.78
N GLU A 619 56.47 25.41 33.95
CA GLU A 619 57.93 25.31 34.07
C GLU A 619 58.44 25.91 35.39
N GLU A 620 57.91 27.04 35.82
CA GLU A 620 58.22 27.64 37.13
C GLU A 620 57.77 26.74 38.28
N LYS A 621 56.55 26.19 38.21
CA LYS A 621 56.07 25.22 39.20
C LYS A 621 56.95 23.98 39.25
N VAL A 622 57.35 23.42 38.11
CA VAL A 622 58.23 22.26 38.03
C VAL A 622 59.62 22.57 38.57
N LYS A 623 60.17 23.76 38.30
CA LYS A 623 61.45 24.21 38.87
C LYS A 623 61.38 24.46 40.39
N SER A 624 60.22 24.79 40.92
CA SER A 624 60.02 25.01 42.36
C SER A 624 59.88 23.73 43.18
N ILE A 625 59.73 22.56 42.53
CA ILE A 625 59.68 21.26 43.20
C ILE A 625 61.10 20.90 43.66
N LYS A 626 61.29 20.77 44.97
CA LYS A 626 62.56 20.27 45.53
C LYS A 626 62.58 18.73 45.43
N PRO A 627 63.75 18.09 45.30
CA PRO A 627 63.86 16.64 45.22
C PRO A 627 63.30 15.89 46.45
N GLU A 628 63.10 16.60 47.56
CA GLU A 628 62.53 16.06 48.80
C GLU A 628 61.00 15.80 48.68
N ASP A 629 60.27 16.60 47.89
CA ASP A 629 58.80 16.48 47.69
C ASP A 629 58.40 15.27 46.82
N LEU A 630 59.35 14.71 46.06
CA LEU A 630 59.12 13.51 45.23
C LEU A 630 59.09 12.22 46.06
N SER A 631 59.60 12.23 47.29
CA SER A 631 59.69 11.04 48.15
C SER A 631 58.38 10.68 48.84
N GLU A 632 57.48 11.63 49.09
CA GLU A 632 56.17 11.35 49.69
C GLU A 632 55.18 10.68 48.72
N VAL A 633 55.31 10.91 47.40
CA VAL A 633 54.31 10.44 46.42
C VAL A 633 54.49 8.95 46.04
N VAL A 634 55.66 8.37 46.28
CA VAL A 634 55.95 6.96 45.91
C VAL A 634 55.45 5.96 46.96
N ALA A 635 55.25 6.38 48.22
CA ALA A 635 54.90 5.45 49.30
C ALA A 635 53.44 4.96 49.29
N ASP A 636 52.52 5.59 48.55
CA ASP A 636 51.08 5.32 48.66
C ASP A 636 50.52 4.34 47.60
N LYS A 637 51.37 3.71 46.76
CA LYS A 637 50.91 2.81 45.69
C LYS A 637 50.86 1.32 46.02
N ASP A 638 51.47 0.86 47.12
CA ASP A 638 51.64 -0.59 47.36
C ASP A 638 50.65 -1.22 48.36
N LYS A 639 49.56 -0.53 48.77
CA LYS A 639 48.65 -1.05 49.83
C LYS A 639 47.20 -1.34 49.47
N LYS A 640 46.81 -1.45 48.20
CA LYS A 640 45.46 -1.95 47.84
C LYS A 640 45.45 -2.91 46.67
N VAL A 641 45.87 -4.15 46.91
CA VAL A 641 45.33 -5.34 46.24
C VAL A 641 45.22 -6.48 47.27
N GLN A 642 44.01 -6.63 47.84
CA GLN A 642 43.40 -7.92 48.17
C GLN A 642 41.90 -7.73 48.31
#